data_AF-A0A269TK35-F1
#
_entry.id   AF-A0A269TK35-F1
#
_cell.length_a   1.000
_cell.length_b   1.000
_cell.length_c   1.000
_cell.angle_alpha   90.00
_cell.angle_beta   90.00
_cell.angle_gamma   90.00
#
_symmetry.space_group_name_H-M   'P 1'
#
loop_
_entity.id
_entity.type
_entity.pdbx_description
1 polymer ?
#
loop_
_entity_poly.entity_id
_entity_poly.type
_entity_poly.pdbx_seq_one_letter_code
_entity_poly.pdbx_strand_id
1 'polypeptide(L)'
;MKLSKKFIAISSLSLGSLTLTATAIACTPSTPPKEDPPTPPSKPAPKPVPDPPKGVDKEQYYKIIGWYDVHQNDKISVSDLLKEKLPTEITSLKNSDLKEPLKGLEGFNVNLELIKNTAKNHEGTLVVKVALEKDGKFYGDNGKSVAKLDDANTFKTIVSGLKVRNTALKDQTITVEQVYKKFGFTHNLNHKHSYRIPSIGKYNGKLYLQIDGRIDNQSDAPYNRINQSIRTYDLKTKTMSEMKDLITVKANSKEKIALIDSSFTIDDQKHIAHLIVDAMPRDSGVSGRGKNAFINNITLSGIYNSGNLKLLDRVKDAFIEFNIQDLSKKWYQAYDPKTNEKVAVALHLEQVENQFIFDVYEMKDATKELSDKDNLTYIQSAMEIFKDYDKGDLSASKYKLITQVFLSYFTIDLKTDKVTFEGFLNDKLNKDQPTSIDLVGPGNGIILRNQLNEADNGKLVFTNYRMTPQGRHVGVYFMTRDKDGDWRSSKFVATNQYSETSVVEQSDGTLVFVLRNGLGKLAIGYSYDGGRTFTNKAKEEGKLDHYDNMNILASVLQGIEYFRYKGDDYLLISAPTKEGGRTHGQLWLIKNNDFENGKKIYEFNGANNKFEYSTLKLIDVEEDGIQLATFYEARTPENEGTENIEMALEILKLKID
;
A
#
# COMPACT_ATOMS: atom_id res chain seq x y z
N MET A 1 60.66 -28.73 14.55
CA MET A 1 60.97 -28.17 15.88
C MET A 1 59.67 -27.57 16.44
N LYS A 2 59.25 -28.01 17.62
CA LYS A 2 57.97 -27.72 18.31
C LYS A 2 58.01 -26.34 19.00
N LEU A 3 56.81 -25.74 19.17
CA LEU A 3 56.24 -24.99 20.34
C LEU A 3 55.26 -23.95 19.77
N SER A 4 53.94 -23.93 19.98
CA SER A 4 52.99 -24.16 21.10
C SER A 4 52.42 -22.85 21.65
N LYS A 5 51.07 -22.79 21.62
CA LYS A 5 50.12 -22.18 22.59
C LYS A 5 50.27 -20.69 22.96
N LYS A 6 49.16 -19.94 22.87
CA LYS A 6 48.21 -19.80 24.00
C LYS A 6 46.96 -18.99 23.62
N PHE A 7 45.81 -19.62 23.83
CA PHE A 7 44.56 -18.96 24.19
C PHE A 7 44.76 -18.16 25.50
N ILE A 8 44.20 -16.96 25.56
CA ILE A 8 43.88 -16.29 26.82
C ILE A 8 42.39 -15.93 26.75
N ALA A 9 41.60 -16.69 27.51
CA ALA A 9 40.31 -16.24 28.01
C ALA A 9 40.60 -15.33 29.22
N ILE A 10 40.00 -14.13 29.24
CA ILE A 10 39.93 -13.31 30.44
C ILE A 10 38.48 -13.33 30.92
N SER A 11 38.35 -13.92 32.10
CA SER A 11 37.18 -14.03 32.94
C SER A 11 36.88 -12.72 33.68
N SER A 12 35.59 -12.58 34.03
CA SER A 12 35.08 -11.97 35.27
C SER A 12 35.56 -10.57 35.65
N LEU A 13 34.75 -9.56 35.32
CA LEU A 13 34.70 -8.32 36.09
C LEU A 13 33.54 -8.39 37.09
N SER A 14 33.93 -8.28 38.35
CA SER A 14 33.13 -8.27 39.56
C SER A 14 32.02 -7.21 39.55
N LEU A 15 30.80 -7.62 39.92
CA LEU A 15 29.77 -6.69 40.39
C LEU A 15 30.25 -6.01 41.67
N GLY A 16 30.62 -4.73 41.55
CA GLY A 16 30.74 -3.84 42.68
C GLY A 16 29.34 -3.55 43.23
N SER A 17 29.17 -3.80 44.51
CA SER A 17 27.98 -3.45 45.29
C SER A 17 27.75 -1.94 45.27
N LEU A 18 26.74 -1.48 44.52
CA LEU A 18 26.24 -0.13 44.66
C LEU A 18 25.17 -0.13 45.77
N THR A 19 25.55 0.35 46.95
CA THR A 19 24.62 0.59 48.06
C THR A 19 23.80 1.85 47.74
N LEU A 20 22.59 1.66 47.19
CA LEU A 20 21.60 2.74 47.07
C LEU A 20 21.02 3.02 48.46
N THR A 21 21.48 4.11 49.07
CA THR A 21 20.81 4.73 50.20
C THR A 21 19.50 5.36 49.69
N ALA A 22 18.38 4.73 50.03
CA ALA A 22 17.06 5.28 49.80
C ALA A 22 16.81 6.42 50.80
N THR A 23 17.03 7.66 50.38
CA THR A 23 16.53 8.83 51.09
C THR A 23 15.03 8.94 50.81
N ALA A 24 14.21 8.56 51.78
CA ALA A 24 12.77 8.75 51.72
C ALA A 24 12.47 10.27 51.78
N ILE A 25 12.15 10.86 50.64
CA ILE A 25 11.51 12.18 50.59
C ILE A 25 10.02 11.92 50.84
N ALA A 26 9.57 12.29 52.03
CA ALA A 26 8.16 12.31 52.37
C ALA A 26 7.44 13.39 51.55
N CYS A 27 6.80 12.97 50.46
CA CYS A 27 5.81 13.81 49.76
C CYS A 27 4.49 13.74 50.55
N THR A 28 4.10 14.89 51.11
CA THR A 28 2.76 15.15 51.62
C THR A 28 1.71 14.85 50.54
N PRO A 29 0.57 14.22 50.85
CA PRO A 29 -0.46 13.91 49.87
C PRO A 29 -1.15 15.21 49.44
N SER A 30 -0.84 15.70 48.24
CA SER A 30 -1.71 16.68 47.58
C SER A 30 -2.96 15.94 47.12
N THR A 31 -4.09 16.28 47.72
CA THR A 31 -5.41 15.84 47.27
C THR A 31 -5.55 16.26 45.79
N PRO A 32 -5.84 15.33 44.86
CA PRO A 32 -6.10 15.71 43.48
C PRO A 32 -7.30 16.67 43.46
N PRO A 33 -7.31 17.71 42.59
CA PRO A 33 -8.54 18.44 42.35
C PRO A 33 -9.60 17.42 41.95
N LYS A 34 -10.80 17.52 42.53
CA LYS A 34 -11.96 16.75 42.08
C LYS A 34 -12.12 17.02 40.60
N GLU A 35 -11.74 16.06 39.76
CA GLU A 35 -12.20 16.03 38.39
C GLU A 35 -13.71 15.87 38.45
N ASP A 36 -14.42 16.85 37.89
CA ASP A 36 -15.84 16.71 37.63
C ASP A 36 -16.04 15.42 36.82
N PRO A 37 -17.07 14.60 37.14
CA PRO A 37 -17.35 13.39 36.38
C PRO A 37 -17.40 13.74 34.90
N PRO A 38 -16.80 12.91 34.01
CA PRO A 38 -16.76 13.19 32.59
C PRO A 38 -18.18 13.47 32.12
N THR A 39 -18.37 14.68 31.59
CA THR A 39 -19.64 15.08 30.98
C THR A 39 -20.03 13.97 30.01
N PRO A 40 -21.22 13.35 30.14
CA PRO A 40 -21.64 12.32 29.21
C PRO A 40 -21.47 12.86 27.79
N PRO A 41 -20.94 12.06 26.84
CA PRO A 41 -20.73 12.53 25.48
C PRO A 41 -22.04 13.17 25.00
N SER A 42 -21.96 14.46 24.67
CA SER A 42 -23.10 15.20 24.15
C SER A 42 -23.68 14.37 23.01
N LYS A 43 -24.98 14.02 23.09
CA LYS A 43 -25.70 13.35 22.01
C LYS A 43 -25.27 14.02 20.70
N PRO A 44 -24.75 13.28 19.71
CA PRO A 44 -24.37 13.88 18.45
C PRO A 44 -25.53 14.72 17.95
N ALA A 45 -25.27 16.01 17.68
CA ALA A 45 -26.27 16.88 17.11
C ALA A 45 -26.82 16.19 15.86
N PRO A 46 -28.15 16.06 15.71
CA PRO A 46 -28.72 15.42 14.54
C PRO A 46 -28.16 16.12 13.30
N LYS A 47 -27.63 15.34 12.34
CA LYS A 47 -27.16 15.89 11.07
C LYS A 47 -28.29 16.73 10.48
N PRO A 48 -28.03 17.96 10.00
CA PRO A 48 -29.05 18.76 9.36
C PRO A 48 -29.62 17.97 8.18
N VAL A 49 -30.93 17.77 8.18
CA VAL A 49 -31.62 17.05 7.11
C VAL A 49 -31.57 17.93 5.85
N PRO A 50 -31.07 17.43 4.72
CA PRO A 50 -30.99 18.23 3.51
C PRO A 50 -32.37 18.73 3.08
N ASP A 51 -32.42 19.94 2.51
CA ASP A 51 -33.65 20.44 1.89
C ASP A 51 -34.03 19.59 0.67
N PRO A 52 -35.34 19.39 0.40
CA PRO A 52 -35.78 18.63 -0.76
C PRO A 52 -35.28 19.28 -2.06
N PRO A 53 -34.87 18.48 -3.06
CA PRO A 53 -34.58 19.00 -4.39
C PRO A 53 -35.80 19.75 -4.97
N LYS A 54 -35.54 20.79 -5.75
CA LYS A 54 -36.59 21.60 -6.39
C LYS A 54 -37.54 20.70 -7.21
N GLY A 55 -38.84 20.77 -6.92
CA GLY A 55 -39.87 19.99 -7.59
C GLY A 55 -40.15 18.61 -6.99
N VAL A 56 -39.49 18.23 -5.89
CA VAL A 56 -39.82 17.03 -5.11
C VAL A 56 -40.75 17.43 -3.97
N ASP A 57 -41.81 16.64 -3.75
CA ASP A 57 -42.71 16.85 -2.62
C ASP A 57 -41.97 16.68 -1.29
N LYS A 58 -42.05 17.70 -0.42
CA LYS A 58 -41.26 17.78 0.81
C LYS A 58 -41.64 16.68 1.81
N GLU A 59 -42.92 16.33 1.88
CA GLU A 59 -43.40 15.31 2.80
C GLU A 59 -42.98 13.92 2.34
N GLN A 60 -43.15 13.62 1.05
CA GLN A 60 -42.71 12.36 0.44
C GLN A 60 -41.19 12.19 0.55
N TYR A 61 -40.43 13.26 0.32
CA TYR A 61 -38.97 13.26 0.46
C TYR A 61 -38.52 12.81 1.85
N TYR A 62 -39.02 13.45 2.91
CA TYR A 62 -38.63 13.07 4.27
C TYR A 62 -39.17 11.71 4.69
N LYS A 63 -40.33 11.28 4.19
CA LYS A 63 -40.83 9.91 4.40
C LYS A 63 -39.88 8.87 3.79
N ILE A 64 -39.35 9.12 2.59
CA ILE A 64 -38.38 8.22 1.95
C ILE A 64 -37.07 8.16 2.73
N ILE A 65 -36.47 9.32 3.04
CA ILE A 65 -35.19 9.35 3.78
C ILE A 65 -35.34 8.72 5.16
N GLY A 66 -36.43 9.03 5.87
CA GLY A 66 -36.71 8.43 7.18
C GLY A 66 -36.90 6.91 7.10
N TRP A 67 -37.45 6.38 6.01
CA TRP A 67 -37.54 4.93 5.80
C TRP A 67 -36.15 4.31 5.67
N TYR A 68 -35.28 4.92 4.87
CA TYR A 68 -33.89 4.45 4.70
C TYR A 68 -33.09 4.50 6.00
N ASP A 69 -33.24 5.56 6.78
CA ASP A 69 -32.55 5.70 8.07
C ASP A 69 -32.88 4.58 9.06
N VAL A 70 -34.14 4.10 9.03
CA VAL A 70 -34.61 2.99 9.86
C VAL A 70 -34.08 1.66 9.37
N HIS A 71 -34.17 1.38 8.07
CA HIS A 71 -33.95 0.03 7.52
C HIS A 71 -32.51 -0.28 7.09
N GLN A 72 -31.62 0.71 6.97
CA GLN A 72 -30.24 0.52 6.50
C GLN A 72 -29.39 -0.44 7.37
N ASN A 73 -29.80 -0.68 8.62
CA ASN A 73 -29.12 -1.56 9.57
C ASN A 73 -29.88 -2.86 9.87
N ASP A 74 -30.99 -3.12 9.15
CA ASP A 74 -31.79 -4.32 9.37
C ASP A 74 -31.01 -5.59 9.02
N LYS A 75 -31.16 -6.60 9.88
CA LYS A 75 -30.64 -7.95 9.62
C LYS A 75 -31.68 -8.75 8.88
N ILE A 76 -31.37 -9.12 7.64
CA ILE A 76 -32.31 -9.81 6.77
C ILE A 76 -31.98 -11.30 6.71
N SER A 77 -33.02 -12.14 6.74
CA SER A 77 -32.90 -13.59 6.53
C SER A 77 -33.97 -14.11 5.59
N VAL A 78 -33.66 -15.16 4.83
CA VAL A 78 -34.63 -15.80 3.92
C VAL A 78 -35.68 -16.62 4.67
N SER A 79 -36.84 -16.77 4.04
CA SER A 79 -37.92 -17.65 4.48
C SER A 79 -37.52 -19.13 4.42
N ASP A 80 -38.31 -19.98 5.09
CA ASP A 80 -38.08 -21.44 5.13
C ASP A 80 -38.02 -22.09 3.73
N LEU A 81 -38.69 -21.49 2.73
CA LEU A 81 -38.71 -21.98 1.35
C LEU A 81 -37.33 -21.94 0.67
N LEU A 82 -36.46 -21.01 1.08
CA LEU A 82 -35.14 -20.83 0.48
C LEU A 82 -34.00 -21.38 1.34
N LYS A 83 -34.27 -21.84 2.57
CA LYS A 83 -33.22 -22.31 3.50
C LYS A 83 -32.39 -23.47 2.95
N GLU A 84 -32.98 -24.30 2.09
CA GLU A 84 -32.29 -25.45 1.47
C GLU A 84 -31.57 -25.11 0.16
N LYS A 85 -31.65 -23.86 -0.31
CA LYS A 85 -30.97 -23.39 -1.51
C LYS A 85 -29.61 -22.83 -1.16
N LEU A 86 -28.60 -23.17 -1.96
CA LEU A 86 -27.29 -22.52 -1.85
C LEU A 86 -27.41 -21.07 -2.32
N PRO A 87 -26.65 -20.13 -1.73
CA PRO A 87 -26.57 -18.76 -2.21
C PRO A 87 -26.33 -18.65 -3.72
N THR A 88 -25.44 -19.46 -4.29
CA THR A 88 -25.16 -19.45 -5.74
C THR A 88 -26.31 -19.95 -6.62
N GLU A 89 -27.32 -20.60 -6.05
CA GLU A 89 -28.52 -21.06 -6.78
C GLU A 89 -29.62 -19.99 -6.83
N ILE A 90 -29.48 -18.90 -6.05
CA ILE A 90 -30.45 -17.83 -6.00
C ILE A 90 -30.21 -16.87 -7.18
N THR A 91 -31.13 -16.86 -8.14
CA THR A 91 -31.07 -16.01 -9.34
C THR A 91 -31.95 -14.75 -9.23
N SER A 92 -32.91 -14.74 -8.30
CA SER A 92 -33.71 -13.57 -7.94
C SER A 92 -34.18 -13.69 -6.49
N LEU A 93 -34.43 -12.55 -5.83
CA LEU A 93 -34.96 -12.50 -4.48
C LEU A 93 -36.02 -11.40 -4.39
N LYS A 94 -37.19 -11.71 -3.83
CA LYS A 94 -38.28 -10.76 -3.61
C LYS A 94 -38.41 -10.47 -2.12
N ASN A 95 -39.03 -9.33 -1.78
CA ASN A 95 -39.32 -8.99 -0.38
C ASN A 95 -40.17 -10.06 0.33
N SER A 96 -41.05 -10.75 -0.41
CA SER A 96 -41.86 -11.87 0.09
C SER A 96 -41.06 -13.13 0.40
N ASP A 97 -39.84 -13.25 -0.12
CA ASP A 97 -38.97 -14.41 0.09
C ASP A 97 -38.19 -14.32 1.41
N LEU A 98 -38.27 -13.17 2.09
CA LEU A 98 -37.67 -12.93 3.39
C LEU A 98 -38.53 -13.55 4.49
N LYS A 99 -37.88 -13.97 5.57
CA LYS A 99 -38.55 -14.46 6.79
C LYS A 99 -39.45 -13.38 7.38
N GLU A 100 -38.95 -12.15 7.40
CA GLU A 100 -39.66 -10.94 7.82
C GLU A 100 -39.50 -9.91 6.69
N PRO A 101 -40.50 -9.79 5.80
CA PRO A 101 -40.47 -8.81 4.72
C PRO A 101 -40.24 -7.40 5.26
N LEU A 102 -39.36 -6.63 4.61
CA LEU A 102 -39.15 -5.23 4.95
C LEU A 102 -40.48 -4.48 4.77
N LYS A 103 -40.88 -3.74 5.80
CA LYS A 103 -42.12 -2.97 5.77
C LYS A 103 -41.96 -1.83 4.78
N GLY A 104 -42.69 -1.85 3.66
CA GLY A 104 -42.66 -0.78 2.68
C GLY A 104 -43.25 0.54 3.20
N LEU A 105 -42.88 1.64 2.54
CA LEU A 105 -43.56 2.93 2.68
C LEU A 105 -44.90 2.91 1.93
N GLU A 106 -45.93 3.59 2.42
CA GLU A 106 -47.27 3.57 1.80
C GLU A 106 -47.22 4.02 0.32
N GLY A 107 -47.72 3.16 -0.56
CA GLY A 107 -47.68 3.37 -2.02
C GLY A 107 -46.33 3.05 -2.67
N PHE A 108 -45.38 2.45 -1.95
CA PHE A 108 -44.10 1.97 -2.47
C PHE A 108 -43.95 0.46 -2.26
N ASN A 109 -43.30 -0.18 -3.22
CA ASN A 109 -42.82 -1.54 -3.11
C ASN A 109 -41.35 -1.55 -2.65
N VAL A 110 -40.95 -2.56 -1.88
CA VAL A 110 -39.53 -2.81 -1.59
C VAL A 110 -38.98 -3.75 -2.65
N ASN A 111 -37.99 -3.28 -3.39
CA ASN A 111 -37.28 -4.03 -4.41
C ASN A 111 -35.92 -4.48 -3.87
N LEU A 112 -35.57 -5.74 -4.12
CA LEU A 112 -34.30 -6.35 -3.74
C LEU A 112 -33.58 -6.81 -5.01
N GLU A 113 -32.41 -6.28 -5.26
CA GLU A 113 -31.57 -6.70 -6.38
C GLU A 113 -30.33 -7.42 -5.88
N LEU A 114 -30.12 -8.64 -6.36
CA LEU A 114 -28.94 -9.43 -6.06
C LEU A 114 -27.69 -8.74 -6.62
N ILE A 115 -26.69 -8.52 -5.76
CA ILE A 115 -25.39 -8.06 -6.22
C ILE A 115 -24.60 -9.28 -6.70
N LYS A 116 -24.28 -9.29 -8.00
CA LYS A 116 -23.52 -10.38 -8.63
C LYS A 116 -22.23 -10.65 -7.85
N ASN A 117 -21.85 -11.94 -7.79
CA ASN A 117 -20.60 -12.41 -7.18
C ASN A 117 -20.43 -12.18 -5.67
N THR A 118 -21.53 -11.93 -4.93
CA THR A 118 -21.49 -11.77 -3.46
C THR A 118 -21.99 -13.01 -2.69
N ALA A 119 -22.54 -14.00 -3.38
CA ALA A 119 -23.22 -15.16 -2.79
C ALA A 119 -22.26 -16.21 -2.20
N LYS A 120 -22.11 -16.25 -0.87
CA LYS A 120 -21.16 -17.06 -0.09
C LYS A 120 -21.77 -18.36 0.42
N ASN A 121 -21.44 -19.45 -0.26
CA ASN A 121 -21.98 -20.78 0.07
C ASN A 121 -21.55 -21.29 1.46
N HIS A 122 -20.38 -20.89 1.97
CA HIS A 122 -19.89 -21.33 3.28
C HIS A 122 -20.52 -20.59 4.46
N GLU A 123 -21.06 -19.39 4.23
CA GLU A 123 -21.79 -18.60 5.25
C GLU A 123 -23.31 -18.76 5.09
N GLY A 124 -23.79 -19.19 3.93
CA GLY A 124 -25.23 -19.19 3.63
C GLY A 124 -25.76 -17.75 3.47
N THR A 125 -24.94 -16.87 2.89
CA THR A 125 -25.19 -15.42 2.78
C THR A 125 -25.06 -14.91 1.34
N LEU A 126 -25.72 -13.80 1.01
CA LEU A 126 -25.53 -13.02 -0.22
C LEU A 126 -25.80 -11.54 0.05
N VAL A 127 -25.41 -10.64 -0.86
CA VAL A 127 -25.65 -9.19 -0.71
C VAL A 127 -26.71 -8.72 -1.71
N VAL A 128 -27.61 -7.86 -1.24
CA VAL A 128 -28.63 -7.20 -2.07
C VAL A 128 -28.55 -5.68 -1.98
N LYS A 129 -28.90 -5.00 -3.08
CA LYS A 129 -29.32 -3.59 -3.06
C LYS A 129 -30.78 -3.50 -2.66
N VAL A 130 -31.12 -2.53 -1.82
CA VAL A 130 -32.50 -2.31 -1.35
C VAL A 130 -33.01 -0.97 -1.85
N ALA A 131 -34.13 -0.99 -2.59
CA ALA A 131 -34.76 0.21 -3.11
C ALA A 131 -36.25 0.29 -2.84
N LEU A 132 -36.76 1.52 -2.69
CA LEU A 132 -38.18 1.78 -2.80
C LEU A 132 -38.56 2.01 -4.27
N GLU A 133 -39.60 1.34 -4.74
CA GLU A 133 -40.12 1.47 -6.09
C GLU A 133 -41.57 1.97 -6.06
N LYS A 134 -41.87 2.99 -6.88
CA LYS A 134 -43.24 3.50 -7.06
C LYS A 134 -43.41 3.98 -8.50
N ASP A 135 -44.50 3.55 -9.14
CA ASP A 135 -44.86 3.91 -10.51
C ASP A 135 -43.73 3.67 -11.53
N GLY A 136 -43.02 2.55 -11.37
CA GLY A 136 -41.88 2.16 -12.23
C GLY A 136 -40.62 3.01 -12.04
N LYS A 137 -40.53 3.82 -10.98
CA LYS A 137 -39.34 4.59 -10.61
C LYS A 137 -38.77 4.08 -9.28
N PHE A 138 -37.45 4.12 -9.18
CA PHE A 138 -36.70 3.75 -7.98
C PHE A 138 -36.29 5.00 -7.21
N TYR A 139 -36.43 4.98 -5.90
CA TYR A 139 -36.12 6.10 -5.01
C TYR A 139 -34.96 5.70 -4.12
N GLY A 140 -33.91 6.52 -4.09
CA GLY A 140 -32.74 6.30 -3.24
C GLY A 140 -32.87 6.91 -1.83
N ASP A 141 -31.85 6.69 -1.01
CA ASP A 141 -31.65 7.24 0.35
C ASP A 141 -31.60 8.78 0.38
N ASN A 142 -31.42 9.40 -0.78
CA ASN A 142 -31.40 10.84 -0.98
C ASN A 142 -32.75 11.38 -1.45
N GLY A 143 -33.80 10.55 -1.47
CA GLY A 143 -35.17 10.90 -1.86
C GLY A 143 -35.39 11.16 -3.35
N LYS A 144 -34.36 11.08 -4.20
CA LYS A 144 -34.49 11.29 -5.65
C LYS A 144 -34.97 10.03 -6.35
N SER A 145 -35.85 10.21 -7.33
CA SER A 145 -36.33 9.13 -8.20
C SER A 145 -35.48 9.00 -9.46
N VAL A 146 -35.22 7.77 -9.89
CA VAL A 146 -34.56 7.43 -11.15
C VAL A 146 -35.33 6.33 -11.88
N ALA A 147 -35.07 6.16 -13.18
CA ALA A 147 -35.76 5.17 -14.01
C ALA A 147 -35.17 3.75 -13.90
N LYS A 148 -33.90 3.63 -13.48
CA LYS A 148 -33.20 2.35 -13.32
C LYS A 148 -32.67 2.24 -11.91
N LEU A 149 -32.75 1.03 -11.35
CA LEU A 149 -32.28 0.75 -9.99
C LEU A 149 -30.79 1.04 -9.81
N ASP A 150 -29.97 0.75 -10.83
CA ASP A 150 -28.53 1.03 -10.81
C ASP A 150 -28.18 2.52 -10.67
N ASP A 151 -29.08 3.42 -11.03
CA ASP A 151 -28.88 4.87 -10.93
C ASP A 151 -29.35 5.41 -9.55
N ALA A 152 -29.99 4.58 -8.73
CA ALA A 152 -30.54 4.99 -7.44
C ALA A 152 -29.44 4.92 -6.37
N ASN A 153 -29.33 5.94 -5.52
CA ASN A 153 -28.45 5.89 -4.36
C ASN A 153 -29.09 4.99 -3.29
N THR A 154 -28.74 3.71 -3.23
CA THR A 154 -29.35 2.72 -2.33
C THR A 154 -28.36 2.27 -1.26
N PHE A 155 -28.84 1.62 -0.20
CA PHE A 155 -27.95 0.86 0.68
C PHE A 155 -27.85 -0.61 0.24
N LYS A 156 -26.74 -1.23 0.62
CA LYS A 156 -26.49 -2.67 0.46
C LYS A 156 -26.62 -3.35 1.80
N THR A 157 -27.20 -4.55 1.82
CA THR A 157 -27.28 -5.36 3.04
C THR A 157 -27.09 -6.84 2.75
N ILE A 158 -26.71 -7.58 3.80
CA ILE A 158 -26.46 -9.02 3.75
C ILE A 158 -27.77 -9.75 4.06
N VAL A 159 -28.16 -10.66 3.18
CA VAL A 159 -29.24 -11.62 3.40
C VAL A 159 -28.64 -12.95 3.84
N SER A 160 -29.15 -13.49 4.94
CA SER A 160 -28.65 -14.71 5.58
C SER A 160 -29.69 -15.84 5.61
N GLY A 161 -29.31 -17.00 6.14
CA GLY A 161 -30.22 -18.13 6.37
C GLY A 161 -30.39 -19.09 5.19
N LEU A 162 -29.56 -18.96 4.16
CA LEU A 162 -29.49 -19.92 3.04
C LEU A 162 -28.67 -21.15 3.43
N LYS A 163 -28.69 -22.17 2.57
CA LYS A 163 -27.96 -23.41 2.81
C LYS A 163 -26.46 -23.16 2.86
N VAL A 164 -25.81 -23.75 3.85
CA VAL A 164 -24.35 -23.74 3.97
C VAL A 164 -23.77 -24.97 3.28
N ARG A 165 -22.79 -24.76 2.40
CA ARG A 165 -21.90 -25.81 1.88
C ARG A 165 -20.52 -25.60 2.46
N ASN A 166 -20.12 -26.50 3.36
CA ASN A 166 -18.80 -26.47 3.97
C ASN A 166 -17.93 -27.63 3.48
N THR A 167 -17.40 -27.52 2.27
CA THR A 167 -16.37 -28.45 1.78
C THR A 167 -15.01 -27.95 2.24
N ALA A 168 -14.31 -28.73 3.06
CA ALA A 168 -12.98 -28.35 3.54
C ALA A 168 -11.97 -28.39 2.38
N LEU A 169 -10.96 -27.50 2.42
CA LEU A 169 -9.94 -27.43 1.37
C LEU A 169 -9.13 -28.73 1.24
N LYS A 170 -8.96 -29.46 2.34
CA LYS A 170 -8.28 -30.76 2.34
C LYS A 170 -8.98 -31.81 1.46
N ASP A 171 -10.30 -31.68 1.30
CA ASP A 171 -11.13 -32.62 0.54
C ASP A 171 -11.23 -32.25 -0.95
N GLN A 172 -10.71 -31.07 -1.35
CA GLN A 172 -10.69 -30.62 -2.74
C GLN A 172 -9.46 -31.11 -3.48
N THR A 173 -9.66 -31.53 -4.73
CA THR A 173 -8.54 -31.85 -5.62
C THR A 173 -8.08 -30.57 -6.30
N ILE A 174 -6.81 -30.24 -6.11
CA ILE A 174 -6.19 -29.05 -6.70
C ILE A 174 -5.12 -29.51 -7.66
N THR A 175 -5.23 -29.12 -8.93
CA THR A 175 -4.17 -29.33 -9.92
C THR A 175 -3.62 -27.99 -10.37
N VAL A 176 -2.29 -27.92 -10.50
CA VAL A 176 -1.59 -26.71 -10.92
C VAL A 176 -0.71 -27.05 -12.10
N GLU A 177 -0.94 -26.37 -13.22
CA GLU A 177 -0.20 -26.50 -14.46
C GLU A 177 0.62 -25.23 -14.69
N GLN A 178 1.93 -25.36 -14.95
CA GLN A 178 2.76 -24.25 -15.40
C GLN A 178 2.58 -24.05 -16.90
N VAL A 179 1.88 -22.98 -17.27
CA VAL A 179 1.54 -22.64 -18.67
C VAL A 179 2.64 -21.82 -19.33
N TYR A 180 3.39 -21.05 -18.54
CA TYR A 180 4.49 -20.22 -19.02
C TYR A 180 5.52 -20.00 -17.92
N LYS A 181 6.79 -19.98 -18.29
CA LYS A 181 7.88 -19.51 -17.43
C LYS A 181 8.97 -18.85 -18.26
N LYS A 182 9.37 -17.64 -17.89
CA LYS A 182 10.53 -16.97 -18.47
C LYS A 182 11.12 -15.96 -17.50
N PHE A 183 12.43 -15.76 -17.58
CA PHE A 183 13.06 -14.63 -16.93
C PHE A 183 12.72 -13.34 -17.68
N GLY A 184 11.89 -12.50 -17.06
CA GLY A 184 11.47 -11.20 -17.58
C GLY A 184 12.55 -10.13 -17.44
N PHE A 185 13.45 -10.28 -16.47
CA PHE A 185 14.58 -9.37 -16.27
C PHE A 185 15.80 -10.18 -15.87
N THR A 186 16.91 -10.00 -16.58
CA THR A 186 18.15 -10.76 -16.41
C THR A 186 19.33 -9.82 -16.15
N HIS A 187 20.40 -10.34 -15.58
CA HIS A 187 21.64 -9.59 -15.35
C HIS A 187 22.10 -8.88 -16.63
N ASN A 188 22.54 -7.62 -16.50
CA ASN A 188 22.98 -6.73 -17.59
C ASN A 188 21.94 -6.36 -18.65
N LEU A 189 20.69 -6.82 -18.54
CA LEU A 189 19.60 -6.29 -19.38
C LEU A 189 19.55 -4.77 -19.20
N ASN A 190 19.49 -4.02 -20.30
CA ASN A 190 19.48 -2.55 -20.31
C ASN A 190 20.50 -1.89 -19.36
N HIS A 191 21.71 -2.45 -19.29
CA HIS A 191 22.83 -1.93 -18.48
C HIS A 191 22.55 -1.85 -16.97
N LYS A 192 21.67 -2.70 -16.45
CA LYS A 192 21.45 -2.85 -15.00
C LYS A 192 22.15 -4.10 -14.48
N HIS A 193 22.84 -3.98 -13.36
CA HIS A 193 23.44 -5.13 -12.69
C HIS A 193 22.39 -6.13 -12.19
N SER A 194 21.29 -5.66 -11.60
CA SER A 194 20.28 -6.57 -11.04
C SER A 194 18.90 -5.94 -10.99
N TYR A 195 17.91 -6.79 -10.73
CA TYR A 195 16.50 -6.41 -10.64
C TYR A 195 15.89 -6.98 -9.37
N ARG A 196 15.14 -6.17 -8.62
CA ARG A 196 14.58 -6.56 -7.33
C ARG A 196 13.27 -5.83 -7.05
N ILE A 197 12.52 -6.32 -6.08
CA ILE A 197 11.27 -5.70 -5.62
C ILE A 197 10.21 -5.66 -6.73
N PRO A 198 9.66 -6.84 -7.11
CA PRO A 198 8.66 -6.94 -8.17
C PRO A 198 7.33 -6.31 -7.78
N SER A 199 6.67 -5.73 -8.77
CA SER A 199 5.23 -5.41 -8.75
C SER A 199 4.58 -5.83 -10.07
N ILE A 200 3.28 -6.13 -10.04
CA ILE A 200 2.56 -6.62 -11.22
C ILE A 200 1.14 -6.07 -11.31
N GLY A 201 0.79 -5.50 -12.46
CA GLY A 201 -0.56 -5.07 -12.82
C GLY A 201 -1.09 -5.78 -14.05
N LYS A 202 -2.42 -5.83 -14.22
CA LYS A 202 -3.07 -6.33 -15.44
C LYS A 202 -3.87 -5.20 -16.07
N TYR A 203 -3.70 -5.00 -17.38
CA TYR A 203 -4.48 -4.02 -18.15
C TYR A 203 -4.52 -4.40 -19.63
N ASN A 204 -5.71 -4.32 -20.24
CA ASN A 204 -5.94 -4.59 -21.67
C ASN A 204 -5.25 -5.86 -22.22
N GLY A 205 -5.40 -6.99 -21.51
CA GLY A 205 -4.81 -8.27 -21.92
C GLY A 205 -3.29 -8.34 -21.78
N LYS A 206 -2.67 -7.39 -21.07
CA LYS A 206 -1.23 -7.39 -20.77
C LYS A 206 -0.98 -7.41 -19.28
N LEU A 207 0.15 -7.99 -18.89
CA LEU A 207 0.73 -7.86 -17.56
C LEU A 207 1.80 -6.78 -17.61
N TYR A 208 1.75 -5.82 -16.68
CA TYR A 208 2.74 -4.78 -16.50
C TYR A 208 3.65 -5.19 -15.34
N LEU A 209 4.92 -5.43 -15.64
CA LEU A 209 5.95 -5.90 -14.70
C LEU A 209 6.83 -4.71 -14.32
N GLN A 210 6.60 -4.16 -13.13
CA GLN A 210 7.30 -2.98 -12.62
C GLN A 210 8.34 -3.42 -11.59
N ILE A 211 9.52 -2.79 -11.59
CA ILE A 211 10.64 -3.24 -10.76
C ILE A 211 11.72 -2.17 -10.48
N ASP A 212 12.54 -2.38 -9.45
CA ASP A 212 13.82 -1.68 -9.28
C ASP A 212 14.85 -2.15 -10.34
N GLY A 213 15.30 -1.24 -11.20
CA GLY A 213 16.46 -1.41 -12.06
C GLY A 213 17.73 -0.93 -11.37
N ARG A 214 18.48 -1.86 -10.76
CA ARG A 214 19.68 -1.56 -9.95
C ARG A 214 20.92 -1.52 -10.83
N ILE A 215 21.53 -0.35 -10.96
CA ILE A 215 22.56 -0.08 -11.97
C ILE A 215 23.92 -0.64 -11.57
N ASP A 216 24.36 -0.40 -10.33
CA ASP A 216 25.75 -0.64 -9.94
C ASP A 216 26.00 -2.03 -9.36
N ASN A 217 25.06 -2.53 -8.55
CA ASN A 217 25.15 -3.83 -7.86
C ASN A 217 23.75 -4.27 -7.38
N GLN A 218 23.65 -5.25 -6.49
CA GLN A 218 22.39 -5.72 -5.89
C GLN A 218 21.96 -4.99 -4.61
N SER A 219 22.80 -4.15 -4.02
CA SER A 219 22.55 -3.52 -2.72
C SER A 219 21.44 -2.47 -2.78
N ASP A 220 20.83 -2.19 -1.63
CA ASP A 220 19.92 -1.06 -1.44
C ASP A 220 20.68 0.28 -1.43
N ALA A 221 19.94 1.38 -1.36
CA ALA A 221 20.49 2.70 -1.06
C ALA A 221 21.20 2.70 0.32
N PRO A 222 22.30 3.47 0.51
CA PRO A 222 22.90 4.46 -0.40
C PRO A 222 23.97 3.88 -1.34
N TYR A 223 24.10 2.56 -1.46
CA TYR A 223 25.25 1.92 -2.10
C TYR A 223 25.08 1.69 -3.60
N ASN A 224 23.99 2.18 -4.19
CA ASN A 224 23.58 1.87 -5.54
C ASN A 224 22.85 3.05 -6.20
N ARG A 225 22.83 3.05 -7.53
CA ARG A 225 21.91 3.85 -8.32
C ARG A 225 20.73 2.98 -8.73
N ILE A 226 19.52 3.45 -8.46
CA ILE A 226 18.30 2.65 -8.68
C ILE A 226 17.28 3.50 -9.42
N ASN A 227 16.85 2.99 -10.57
CA ASN A 227 15.75 3.54 -11.36
C ASN A 227 14.53 2.62 -11.21
N GLN A 228 13.37 3.11 -11.57
CA GLN A 228 12.18 2.27 -11.73
C GLN A 228 12.08 1.83 -13.19
N SER A 229 11.99 0.53 -13.45
CA SER A 229 11.94 -0.05 -14.79
C SER A 229 10.64 -0.81 -15.01
N ILE A 230 10.27 -1.00 -16.28
CA ILE A 230 9.03 -1.69 -16.65
C ILE A 230 9.19 -2.54 -17.91
N ARG A 231 8.44 -3.64 -17.97
CA ARG A 231 8.14 -4.43 -19.17
C ARG A 231 6.67 -4.78 -19.19
N THR A 232 6.14 -5.09 -20.38
CA THR A 232 4.81 -5.69 -20.51
C THR A 232 4.91 -7.09 -21.10
N TYR A 233 4.10 -8.02 -20.59
CA TYR A 233 3.86 -9.31 -21.20
C TYR A 233 2.45 -9.34 -21.81
N ASP A 234 2.35 -9.59 -23.10
CA ASP A 234 1.07 -9.71 -23.79
C ASP A 234 0.53 -11.14 -23.64
N LEU A 235 -0.64 -11.29 -23.00
CA LEU A 235 -1.23 -12.59 -22.70
C LEU A 235 -1.70 -13.32 -23.97
N LYS A 236 -2.03 -12.57 -25.04
CA LYS A 236 -2.53 -13.14 -26.31
C LYS A 236 -1.38 -13.62 -27.18
N THR A 237 -0.38 -12.78 -27.40
CA THR A 237 0.77 -13.14 -28.25
C THR A 237 1.85 -13.90 -27.50
N LYS A 238 1.79 -13.94 -26.15
CA LYS A 238 2.77 -14.57 -25.27
C LYS A 238 4.18 -13.99 -25.41
N THR A 239 4.26 -12.69 -25.73
CA THR A 239 5.53 -11.97 -25.95
C THR A 239 5.79 -10.93 -24.87
N MET A 240 7.05 -10.79 -24.49
CA MET A 240 7.52 -9.72 -23.60
C MET A 240 7.97 -8.52 -24.44
N SER A 241 7.58 -7.30 -24.06
CA SER A 241 8.08 -6.07 -24.69
C SER A 241 9.56 -5.85 -24.39
N GLU A 242 10.20 -4.94 -25.12
CA GLU A 242 11.48 -4.36 -24.69
C GLU A 242 11.34 -3.70 -23.31
N MET A 243 12.45 -3.68 -22.59
CA MET A 243 12.54 -3.02 -21.29
C MET A 243 12.68 -1.52 -21.46
N LYS A 244 12.00 -0.75 -20.60
CA LYS A 244 12.16 0.69 -20.50
C LYS A 244 12.44 1.08 -19.05
N ASP A 245 13.24 2.12 -18.85
CA ASP A 245 13.26 2.81 -17.56
C ASP A 245 12.00 3.67 -17.47
N LEU A 246 11.12 3.35 -16.53
CA LEU A 246 9.87 4.05 -16.25
C LEU A 246 10.14 5.42 -15.64
N ILE A 247 11.03 5.45 -14.63
CA ILE A 247 11.44 6.69 -13.95
C ILE A 247 12.93 6.62 -13.65
N THR A 248 13.62 7.69 -14.00
CA THR A 248 15.04 7.94 -13.70
C THR A 248 15.16 9.31 -13.05
N VAL A 249 16.21 9.54 -12.25
CA VAL A 249 16.49 10.89 -11.74
C VAL A 249 17.56 11.52 -12.61
N LYS A 250 17.32 12.78 -13.03
CA LYS A 250 18.35 13.56 -13.72
C LYS A 250 19.51 13.82 -12.76
N ALA A 251 20.70 13.39 -13.18
CA ALA A 251 21.95 13.56 -12.47
C ALA A 251 23.05 13.89 -13.48
N ASN A 252 23.88 14.89 -13.16
CA ASN A 252 25.04 15.24 -13.99
C ASN A 252 26.28 14.39 -13.66
N SER A 253 26.17 13.56 -12.63
CA SER A 253 27.23 12.73 -12.11
C SER A 253 26.82 11.25 -12.05
N LYS A 254 27.75 10.39 -11.63
CA LYS A 254 27.47 8.99 -11.28
C LYS A 254 27.13 8.83 -9.80
N GLU A 255 26.57 9.85 -9.16
CA GLU A 255 26.18 9.78 -7.75
C GLU A 255 25.07 8.75 -7.53
N LYS A 256 25.11 8.13 -6.35
CA LYS A 256 24.24 7.03 -5.93
C LYS A 256 22.89 7.54 -5.42
N ILE A 257 22.04 7.94 -6.36
CA ILE A 257 20.64 8.31 -6.14
C ILE A 257 19.76 7.09 -6.41
N ALA A 258 18.76 6.87 -5.56
CA ALA A 258 17.89 5.71 -5.67
C ALA A 258 16.41 6.11 -5.66
N LEU A 259 15.66 5.56 -6.59
CA LEU A 259 14.23 5.33 -6.48
C LEU A 259 14.09 3.83 -6.16
N ILE A 260 13.74 3.48 -4.93
CA ILE A 260 13.77 2.09 -4.41
C ILE A 260 12.44 1.76 -3.76
N ASP A 261 12.09 0.48 -3.67
CA ASP A 261 10.93 -0.04 -2.96
C ASP A 261 9.63 0.62 -3.42
N SER A 262 9.09 0.14 -4.54
CA SER A 262 7.87 0.68 -5.13
C SER A 262 6.61 -0.12 -4.79
N SER A 263 5.48 0.58 -4.80
CA SER A 263 4.16 -0.04 -4.81
C SER A 263 3.36 0.45 -6.02
N PHE A 264 2.84 -0.48 -6.80
CA PHE A 264 2.23 -0.23 -8.11
C PHE A 264 0.79 -0.76 -8.17
N THR A 265 -0.12 0.00 -8.76
CA THR A 265 -1.49 -0.47 -9.02
C THR A 265 -2.07 0.18 -10.28
N ILE A 266 -3.04 -0.46 -10.93
CA ILE A 266 -3.65 0.04 -12.17
C ILE A 266 -5.13 0.34 -11.94
N ASP A 267 -5.53 1.58 -12.24
CA ASP A 267 -6.92 1.99 -12.41
C ASP A 267 -7.31 1.80 -13.89
N ASP A 268 -7.81 0.61 -14.18
CA ASP A 268 -8.25 0.20 -15.51
C ASP A 268 -9.39 1.06 -16.06
N GLN A 269 -10.28 1.56 -15.20
CA GLN A 269 -11.37 2.46 -15.58
C GLN A 269 -10.88 3.82 -16.04
N LYS A 270 -9.78 4.32 -15.45
CA LYS A 270 -9.17 5.60 -15.83
C LYS A 270 -8.01 5.46 -16.80
N HIS A 271 -7.58 4.23 -17.07
CA HIS A 271 -6.40 3.91 -17.88
C HIS A 271 -5.11 4.52 -17.31
N ILE A 272 -5.01 4.57 -15.99
CA ILE A 272 -3.86 5.14 -15.28
C ILE A 272 -3.24 4.07 -14.40
N ALA A 273 -1.92 3.99 -14.37
CA ALA A 273 -1.21 3.31 -13.29
C ALA A 273 -0.72 4.31 -12.24
N HIS A 274 -0.75 3.88 -10.99
CA HIS A 274 -0.32 4.62 -9.83
C HIS A 274 0.93 3.96 -9.27
N LEU A 275 1.96 4.76 -8.99
CA LEU A 275 3.23 4.30 -8.45
C LEU A 275 3.62 5.19 -7.27
N ILE A 276 3.82 4.59 -6.10
CA ILE A 276 4.55 5.24 -5.01
C ILE A 276 5.92 4.59 -4.88
N VAL A 277 6.95 5.38 -4.58
CA VAL A 277 8.35 4.91 -4.49
C VAL A 277 9.14 5.74 -3.48
N ASP A 278 10.06 5.11 -2.78
CA ASP A 278 11.01 5.80 -1.91
C ASP A 278 12.11 6.46 -2.75
N ALA A 279 12.09 7.79 -2.86
CA ALA A 279 13.17 8.56 -3.46
C ALA A 279 14.21 8.94 -2.41
N MET A 280 15.45 8.53 -2.63
CA MET A 280 16.57 8.71 -1.71
C MET A 280 17.69 9.50 -2.41
N PRO A 281 18.01 10.72 -1.93
CA PRO A 281 19.14 11.46 -2.45
C PRO A 281 20.46 10.78 -2.03
N ARG A 282 21.57 11.27 -2.57
CA ARG A 282 22.89 10.73 -2.27
C ARG A 282 23.15 10.62 -0.76
N ASP A 283 23.79 9.52 -0.36
CA ASP A 283 24.09 9.14 1.03
C ASP A 283 22.88 8.83 1.93
N SER A 284 21.66 8.83 1.38
CA SER A 284 20.44 8.43 2.11
C SER A 284 20.15 6.94 1.96
N GLY A 285 19.70 6.32 3.04
CA GLY A 285 19.29 4.91 3.08
C GLY A 285 18.80 4.51 4.47
N VAL A 286 17.95 3.48 4.53
CA VAL A 286 17.35 2.98 5.79
C VAL A 286 18.40 2.36 6.71
N SER A 287 19.42 1.71 6.13
CA SER A 287 20.58 1.25 6.89
C SER A 287 21.52 2.43 7.13
N GLY A 288 21.43 3.06 8.30
CA GLY A 288 22.30 4.16 8.76
C GLY A 288 23.80 3.82 8.90
N ARG A 289 24.37 3.04 7.98
CA ARG A 289 25.81 2.75 7.84
C ARG A 289 26.47 3.55 6.71
N GLY A 290 25.87 4.68 6.31
CA GLY A 290 26.64 5.74 5.66
C GLY A 290 27.81 6.11 6.56
N LYS A 291 29.04 6.17 6.03
CA LYS A 291 30.28 6.38 6.80
C LYS A 291 30.29 7.65 7.67
N ASN A 292 29.32 8.54 7.51
CA ASN A 292 29.12 9.74 8.30
C ASN A 292 27.72 9.72 8.92
N ALA A 293 27.56 8.94 9.99
CA ALA A 293 26.33 8.83 10.75
C ALA A 293 25.88 10.21 11.28
N PHE A 294 25.04 10.88 10.48
CA PHE A 294 24.13 11.97 10.85
C PHE A 294 23.13 11.55 11.96
N ILE A 295 23.25 10.32 12.48
CA ILE A 295 22.48 9.74 13.59
C ILE A 295 22.68 10.50 14.91
N ASN A 296 23.73 11.31 15.06
CA ASN A 296 24.00 12.03 16.31
C ASN A 296 23.34 13.43 16.42
N ASN A 297 22.71 13.96 15.38
CA ASN A 297 21.94 15.22 15.48
C ASN A 297 20.45 14.98 15.21
N ILE A 298 19.78 14.56 16.29
CA ILE A 298 18.35 14.27 16.46
C ILE A 298 17.42 15.45 16.09
N THR A 299 17.97 16.65 15.83
CA THR A 299 17.25 17.87 15.48
C THR A 299 16.83 17.98 14.01
N LEU A 300 17.33 17.12 13.10
CA LEU A 300 16.99 17.21 11.66
C LEU A 300 15.65 16.58 11.28
N SER A 301 15.02 15.86 12.21
CA SER A 301 13.73 15.23 11.99
C SER A 301 12.55 16.21 12.14
N GLY A 302 12.78 17.36 12.79
CA GLY A 302 11.82 18.48 12.84
C GLY A 302 11.73 19.30 11.54
N ILE A 303 12.38 18.87 10.46
CA ILE A 303 12.66 19.69 9.28
C ILE A 303 11.66 19.45 8.14
N TYR A 304 10.71 18.53 8.25
CA TYR A 304 9.55 18.48 7.34
C TYR A 304 8.22 18.95 7.98
N ASN A 305 8.25 19.36 9.25
CA ASN A 305 7.03 19.75 9.96
C ASN A 305 6.37 21.04 9.42
N SER A 306 7.08 21.87 8.65
CA SER A 306 6.49 23.07 8.03
C SER A 306 5.62 22.77 6.80
N GLY A 307 5.70 21.56 6.21
CA GLY A 307 5.04 21.26 4.93
C GLY A 307 5.74 21.88 3.72
N ASN A 308 7.02 22.23 3.88
CA ASN A 308 7.89 22.81 2.87
C ASN A 308 9.14 21.95 2.69
N LEU A 309 9.66 21.94 1.47
CA LEU A 309 10.93 21.32 1.16
C LEU A 309 12.08 22.18 1.69
N LYS A 310 13.07 21.57 2.35
CA LYS A 310 14.24 22.29 2.88
C LYS A 310 15.56 21.83 2.28
N LEU A 311 16.43 22.79 1.97
CA LEU A 311 17.83 22.56 1.62
C LEU A 311 18.74 23.22 2.66
N LEU A 312 19.89 22.62 2.94
CA LEU A 312 20.97 23.23 3.70
C LEU A 312 21.88 24.01 2.73
N ASP A 313 21.95 25.34 2.88
CA ASP A 313 23.05 26.15 2.33
C ASP A 313 24.29 25.89 3.18
N ARG A 314 25.23 25.12 2.61
CA ARG A 314 26.42 24.65 3.32
C ARG A 314 27.48 25.73 3.51
N VAL A 315 27.40 26.80 2.71
CA VAL A 315 28.33 27.94 2.82
C VAL A 315 27.90 28.82 3.98
N LYS A 316 26.59 29.01 4.16
CA LYS A 316 26.02 29.83 5.24
C LYS A 316 25.70 29.04 6.52
N ASP A 317 25.74 27.71 6.44
CA ASP A 317 25.26 26.80 7.49
C ASP A 317 23.83 27.13 7.95
N ALA A 318 22.94 27.34 6.97
CA ALA A 318 21.57 27.77 7.19
C ALA A 318 20.57 27.01 6.30
N PHE A 319 19.35 26.81 6.80
CA PHE A 319 18.28 26.23 6.00
C PHE A 319 17.58 27.28 5.15
N ILE A 320 17.22 26.87 3.93
CA ILE A 320 16.29 27.58 3.06
C ILE A 320 15.09 26.68 2.76
N GLU A 321 13.91 27.28 2.60
CA GLU A 321 12.65 26.58 2.38
C GLU A 321 12.04 26.88 1.02
N PHE A 322 11.33 25.91 0.45
CA PHE A 322 10.54 26.02 -0.77
C PHE A 322 9.11 25.55 -0.49
N ASN A 323 8.13 26.39 -0.82
CA ASN A 323 6.72 25.99 -0.78
C ASN A 323 6.37 25.30 -2.11
N ILE A 324 6.33 23.96 -2.09
CA ILE A 324 6.08 23.11 -3.26
C ILE A 324 4.67 22.51 -3.29
N GLN A 325 3.70 23.16 -2.65
CA GLN A 325 2.33 22.63 -2.56
C GLN A 325 1.57 22.69 -3.89
N ASP A 326 1.86 23.69 -4.73
CA ASP A 326 1.24 23.86 -6.06
C ASP A 326 2.14 23.28 -7.15
N LEU A 327 1.95 22.00 -7.44
CA LEU A 327 2.71 21.24 -8.42
C LEU A 327 2.38 21.58 -9.88
N SER A 328 1.39 22.45 -10.12
CA SER A 328 1.21 23.03 -11.46
C SER A 328 2.39 23.94 -11.84
N LYS A 329 3.12 24.44 -10.84
CA LYS A 329 4.37 25.17 -11.00
C LYS A 329 5.54 24.20 -11.16
N LYS A 330 6.50 24.60 -11.98
CA LYS A 330 7.79 23.90 -12.14
C LYS A 330 8.93 24.60 -11.41
N TRP A 331 8.77 25.91 -11.17
CA TRP A 331 9.80 26.76 -10.60
C TRP A 331 9.36 27.31 -9.25
N TYR A 332 10.25 27.21 -8.26
CA TYR A 332 9.99 27.61 -6.89
C TYR A 332 11.14 28.46 -6.37
N GLN A 333 10.84 29.61 -5.77
CA GLN A 333 11.85 30.45 -5.15
C GLN A 333 11.99 30.09 -3.67
N ALA A 334 13.24 30.03 -3.20
CA ALA A 334 13.55 29.80 -1.81
C ALA A 334 13.23 31.02 -0.93
N TYR A 335 13.02 30.79 0.36
CA TYR A 335 12.95 31.83 1.37
C TYR A 335 13.67 31.42 2.65
N ASP A 336 14.04 32.42 3.45
CA ASP A 336 14.58 32.21 4.80
C ASP A 336 13.41 31.89 5.74
N PRO A 337 13.44 30.75 6.45
CA PRO A 337 12.31 30.35 7.30
C PRO A 337 12.14 31.18 8.57
N LYS A 338 13.14 31.97 8.97
CA LYS A 338 13.07 32.85 10.14
C LYS A 338 12.51 34.22 9.77
N THR A 339 12.88 34.76 8.62
CA THR A 339 12.47 36.11 8.19
C THR A 339 11.33 36.11 7.17
N ASN A 340 11.04 34.97 6.54
CA ASN A 340 10.16 34.83 5.36
C ASN A 340 10.59 35.66 4.15
N GLU A 341 11.83 36.15 4.12
CA GLU A 341 12.36 36.90 2.99
C GLU A 341 12.78 35.97 1.86
N LYS A 342 12.54 36.40 0.62
CA LYS A 342 12.99 35.68 -0.58
C LYS A 342 14.51 35.58 -0.62
N VAL A 343 15.01 34.40 -0.94
CA VAL A 343 16.43 34.13 -1.13
C VAL A 343 16.70 34.00 -2.64
N ALA A 344 17.92 34.36 -3.05
CA ALA A 344 18.39 34.27 -4.44
C ALA A 344 18.68 32.83 -4.89
N VAL A 345 17.78 31.90 -4.58
CA VAL A 345 17.88 30.48 -4.92
C VAL A 345 16.54 30.03 -5.46
N ALA A 346 16.59 29.27 -6.54
CA ALA A 346 15.42 28.71 -7.20
C ALA A 346 15.56 27.19 -7.34
N LEU A 347 14.41 26.52 -7.37
CA LEU A 347 14.28 25.10 -7.58
C LEU A 347 13.46 24.85 -8.84
N HIS A 348 13.93 23.95 -9.70
CA HIS A 348 13.19 23.43 -10.83
C HIS A 348 12.80 21.97 -10.56
N LEU A 349 11.50 21.71 -10.51
CA LEU A 349 10.91 20.41 -10.25
C LEU A 349 9.96 20.05 -11.39
N GLU A 350 10.33 19.05 -12.19
CA GLU A 350 9.56 18.67 -13.39
C GLU A 350 9.77 17.19 -13.72
N GLN A 351 8.75 16.55 -14.28
CA GLN A 351 8.89 15.27 -14.96
C GLN A 351 8.92 15.52 -16.49
N VAL A 352 10.04 15.20 -17.14
CA VAL A 352 10.20 15.28 -18.60
C VAL A 352 10.44 13.88 -19.13
N GLU A 353 9.49 13.36 -19.90
CA GLU A 353 9.48 11.95 -20.33
C GLU A 353 9.60 11.01 -19.12
N ASN A 354 10.68 10.23 -19.02
CA ASN A 354 10.99 9.35 -17.89
C ASN A 354 12.04 9.94 -16.93
N GLN A 355 12.48 11.19 -17.13
CA GLN A 355 13.44 11.87 -16.27
C GLN A 355 12.75 12.78 -15.25
N PHE A 356 12.93 12.47 -13.97
CA PHE A 356 12.58 13.33 -12.86
C PHE A 356 13.69 14.36 -12.64
N ILE A 357 13.37 15.62 -12.90
CA ILE A 357 14.25 16.77 -12.77
C ILE A 357 13.98 17.41 -11.42
N PHE A 358 15.04 17.56 -10.63
CA PHE A 358 15.01 18.19 -9.32
C PHE A 358 16.27 19.04 -9.16
N ASP A 359 16.31 20.18 -9.85
CA ASP A 359 17.51 20.99 -10.06
C ASP A 359 17.48 22.27 -9.19
N VAL A 360 18.65 22.72 -8.74
CA VAL A 360 18.85 23.94 -7.95
C VAL A 360 19.62 24.97 -8.76
N TYR A 361 19.15 26.21 -8.69
CA TYR A 361 19.70 27.36 -9.40
C TYR A 361 19.96 28.51 -8.42
N GLU A 362 20.99 29.31 -8.70
CA GLU A 362 21.16 30.63 -8.08
C GLU A 362 20.62 31.73 -8.97
N MET A 363 20.04 32.73 -8.34
CA MET A 363 19.54 33.93 -8.98
C MET A 363 20.58 35.04 -8.85
N LYS A 364 20.82 35.82 -9.90
CA LYS A 364 21.63 37.06 -9.80
C LYS A 364 20.92 38.11 -8.94
N ASP A 365 19.60 38.18 -9.05
CA ASP A 365 18.72 39.07 -8.30
C ASP A 365 17.45 38.32 -7.88
N ALA A 366 17.20 38.24 -6.56
CA ALA A 366 16.05 37.55 -5.97
C ALA A 366 14.71 38.25 -6.25
N THR A 367 14.73 39.50 -6.72
CA THR A 367 13.50 40.26 -7.04
C THR A 367 12.97 39.99 -8.44
N LYS A 368 13.75 39.34 -9.30
CA LYS A 368 13.36 39.00 -10.67
C LYS A 368 12.47 37.77 -10.75
N GLU A 369 11.73 37.67 -11.85
CA GLU A 369 10.86 36.53 -12.15
C GLU A 369 11.67 35.27 -12.48
N LEU A 370 11.16 34.10 -12.07
CA LEU A 370 11.80 32.80 -12.35
C LEU A 370 11.79 32.41 -13.84
N SER A 371 11.00 33.10 -14.66
CA SER A 371 11.00 32.91 -16.12
C SER A 371 12.21 33.54 -16.82
N ASP A 372 12.95 34.43 -16.15
CA ASP A 372 14.16 35.07 -16.68
C ASP A 372 15.35 34.10 -16.59
N LYS A 373 15.62 33.38 -17.69
CA LYS A 373 16.71 32.40 -17.74
C LYS A 373 18.09 33.02 -17.59
N ASP A 374 18.27 34.29 -17.97
CA ASP A 374 19.57 34.97 -17.83
C ASP A 374 19.86 35.35 -16.38
N ASN A 375 18.84 35.39 -15.53
CA ASN A 375 18.96 35.58 -14.10
C ASN A 375 19.35 34.27 -13.37
N LEU A 376 19.21 33.11 -14.00
CA LEU A 376 19.39 31.80 -13.37
C LEU A 376 20.71 31.15 -13.77
N THR A 377 21.49 30.74 -12.77
CA THR A 377 22.69 29.93 -12.94
C THR A 377 22.45 28.56 -12.34
N TYR A 378 22.54 27.52 -13.15
CA TYR A 378 22.43 26.15 -12.68
C TYR A 378 23.58 25.81 -11.72
N ILE A 379 23.25 25.16 -10.59
CA ILE A 379 24.24 24.72 -9.61
C ILE A 379 24.38 23.20 -9.66
N GLN A 380 23.31 22.47 -9.34
CA GLN A 380 23.34 21.01 -9.17
C GLN A 380 21.93 20.41 -9.19
N SER A 381 21.82 19.09 -9.30
CA SER A 381 20.61 18.39 -8.86
C SER A 381 20.53 18.42 -7.33
N ALA A 382 19.35 18.69 -6.78
CA ALA A 382 19.08 18.67 -5.34
C ALA A 382 19.33 17.27 -4.76
N MET A 383 19.20 16.21 -5.58
CA MET A 383 19.41 14.83 -5.17
C MET A 383 20.90 14.43 -5.15
N GLU A 384 21.79 15.24 -5.76
CA GLU A 384 23.23 15.01 -5.83
C GLU A 384 23.99 15.65 -4.64
N ILE A 385 25.13 15.05 -4.31
CA ILE A 385 26.15 15.64 -3.43
C ILE A 385 27.50 15.36 -4.08
N PHE A 386 28.22 16.40 -4.50
CA PHE A 386 29.54 16.21 -5.12
C PHE A 386 30.61 15.93 -4.05
N LYS A 387 31.48 14.95 -4.33
CA LYS A 387 32.52 14.46 -3.41
C LYS A 387 33.64 15.45 -3.07
N ASP A 388 33.76 16.59 -3.76
CA ASP A 388 34.78 17.60 -3.45
C ASP A 388 34.55 18.29 -2.09
N TYR A 389 33.53 17.88 -1.34
CA TYR A 389 33.41 18.06 0.11
C TYR A 389 34.72 17.80 0.88
N ASP A 390 35.44 16.72 0.55
CA ASP A 390 36.66 16.34 1.27
C ASP A 390 37.86 17.27 0.94
N LYS A 391 37.71 18.15 -0.06
CA LYS A 391 38.72 19.12 -0.49
C LYS A 391 38.38 20.56 -0.09
N GLY A 392 37.24 20.78 0.58
CA GLY A 392 36.82 22.09 1.09
C GLY A 392 36.23 23.06 0.06
N ASP A 393 36.05 22.65 -1.21
CA ASP A 393 35.34 23.46 -2.21
C ASP A 393 33.85 23.14 -2.18
N LEU A 394 33.08 24.01 -1.52
CA LEU A 394 31.63 23.88 -1.39
C LEU A 394 30.87 24.43 -2.60
N SER A 395 31.53 25.09 -3.56
CA SER A 395 30.85 25.81 -4.64
C SER A 395 30.06 24.87 -5.58
N ALA A 396 30.60 23.70 -5.87
CA ALA A 396 29.95 22.69 -6.71
C ALA A 396 28.82 21.93 -6.01
N SER A 397 28.75 21.96 -4.66
CA SER A 397 27.72 21.26 -3.88
C SER A 397 27.13 22.15 -2.77
N LYS A 398 26.84 23.40 -3.12
CA LYS A 398 26.49 24.45 -2.15
C LYS A 398 25.20 24.15 -1.39
N TYR A 399 24.22 23.56 -2.08
CA TYR A 399 22.91 23.25 -1.51
C TYR A 399 22.77 21.74 -1.35
N LYS A 400 22.47 21.29 -0.14
CA LYS A 400 22.27 19.87 0.16
C LYS A 400 20.82 19.61 0.54
N LEU A 401 20.17 18.69 -0.18
CA LEU A 401 18.90 18.12 0.29
C LEU A 401 19.14 17.33 1.57
N ILE A 402 18.23 17.50 2.52
CA ILE A 402 18.28 16.74 3.77
C ILE A 402 18.27 15.25 3.47
N THR A 403 19.14 14.52 4.18
CA THR A 403 19.33 13.08 4.00
C THR A 403 18.13 12.35 4.62
N GLN A 404 17.05 12.22 3.87
CA GLN A 404 15.81 11.55 4.26
C GLN A 404 15.20 10.79 3.09
N VAL A 405 14.11 10.07 3.36
CA VAL A 405 13.31 9.39 2.34
C VAL A 405 12.15 10.29 1.90
N PHE A 406 12.00 10.46 0.59
CA PHE A 406 10.90 11.18 -0.03
C PHE A 406 9.94 10.20 -0.70
N LEU A 407 8.79 9.98 -0.07
CA LEU A 407 7.70 9.18 -0.62
C LEU A 407 7.14 9.90 -1.85
N SER A 408 7.54 9.45 -3.03
CA SER A 408 7.22 10.11 -4.29
C SER A 408 6.05 9.41 -4.95
N TYR A 409 5.06 10.16 -5.41
CA TYR A 409 3.89 9.64 -6.12
C TYR A 409 3.92 10.04 -7.59
N PHE A 410 3.72 9.05 -8.46
CA PHE A 410 3.68 9.21 -9.90
C PHE A 410 2.43 8.55 -10.47
N THR A 411 1.91 9.13 -11.55
CA THR A 411 0.90 8.52 -12.42
C THR A 411 1.49 8.22 -13.78
N ILE A 412 1.00 7.15 -14.41
CA ILE A 412 1.37 6.74 -15.75
C ILE A 412 0.10 6.59 -16.57
N ASP A 413 -0.07 7.43 -17.60
CA ASP A 413 -1.14 7.26 -18.58
C ASP A 413 -0.81 6.04 -19.45
N LEU A 414 -1.62 4.97 -19.33
CA LEU A 414 -1.40 3.70 -20.02
C LEU A 414 -1.78 3.73 -21.51
N LYS A 415 -2.37 4.82 -21.98
CA LYS A 415 -2.64 5.05 -23.42
C LYS A 415 -1.50 5.78 -24.09
N THR A 416 -0.83 6.70 -23.39
CA THR A 416 0.23 7.54 -23.97
C THR A 416 1.63 7.26 -23.43
N ASP A 417 1.78 6.33 -22.49
CA ASP A 417 3.02 6.08 -21.72
C ASP A 417 3.56 7.33 -20.98
N LYS A 418 2.72 8.36 -20.76
CA LYS A 418 3.16 9.61 -20.14
C LYS A 418 3.25 9.43 -18.63
N VAL A 419 4.42 9.72 -18.06
CA VAL A 419 4.64 9.75 -16.61
C VAL A 419 4.44 11.18 -16.10
N THR A 420 3.73 11.33 -14.98
CA THR A 420 3.53 12.60 -14.29
C THR A 420 3.96 12.46 -12.83
N PHE A 421 4.76 13.40 -12.34
CA PHE A 421 5.05 13.52 -10.92
C PHE A 421 3.90 14.28 -10.23
N GLU A 422 3.30 13.64 -9.23
CA GLU A 422 2.10 14.12 -8.55
C GLU A 422 2.42 14.66 -7.14
N GLY A 423 3.66 14.55 -6.70
CA GLY A 423 4.15 15.16 -5.46
C GLY A 423 4.86 14.21 -4.51
N PHE A 424 5.40 14.82 -3.45
CA PHE A 424 5.88 14.08 -2.28
C PHE A 424 4.75 13.90 -1.28
N LEU A 425 4.52 12.66 -0.84
CA LEU A 425 3.46 12.31 0.11
C LEU A 425 3.85 12.56 1.56
N ASN A 426 5.13 12.83 1.86
CA ASN A 426 5.60 13.13 3.21
C ASN A 426 4.81 14.28 3.87
N ASP A 427 4.40 15.29 3.09
CA ASP A 427 3.62 16.44 3.60
C ASP A 427 2.19 16.08 4.02
N LYS A 428 1.69 14.94 3.54
CA LYS A 428 0.33 14.44 3.79
C LYS A 428 0.27 13.47 4.97
N LEU A 429 1.43 13.17 5.58
CA LEU A 429 1.55 12.27 6.72
C LEU A 429 1.37 12.99 8.05
N ASN A 430 1.02 12.20 9.08
CA ASN A 430 0.84 12.71 10.43
C ASN A 430 2.14 13.35 10.98
N LYS A 431 2.07 14.65 11.28
CA LYS A 431 3.15 15.54 11.72
C LYS A 431 3.50 15.40 13.22
N ASP A 432 2.73 14.60 13.97
CA ASP A 432 2.86 14.48 15.42
C ASP A 432 4.12 13.73 15.89
N GLN A 433 4.81 13.02 14.98
CA GLN A 433 6.06 12.30 15.28
C GLN A 433 7.19 12.69 14.32
N PRO A 434 7.89 13.82 14.57
CA PRO A 434 8.92 14.32 13.67
C PRO A 434 10.09 13.36 13.46
N THR A 435 10.40 12.49 14.44
CA THR A 435 11.55 11.59 14.43
C THR A 435 11.28 10.25 13.72
N SER A 436 10.65 10.25 12.56
CA SER A 436 10.38 8.98 11.86
C SER A 436 10.59 9.03 10.36
N ILE A 437 11.02 7.91 9.81
CA ILE A 437 11.19 7.65 8.38
C ILE A 437 10.00 6.80 7.95
N ASP A 438 9.22 7.31 7.00
CA ASP A 438 8.14 6.57 6.36
C ASP A 438 8.63 5.95 5.06
N LEU A 439 8.28 4.69 4.85
CA LEU A 439 8.76 3.84 3.77
C LEU A 439 7.58 3.16 3.08
N VAL A 440 7.73 2.90 1.79
CA VAL A 440 6.73 2.15 1.01
C VAL A 440 6.73 0.68 1.42
N GLY A 441 5.55 0.09 1.60
CA GLY A 441 5.38 -1.36 1.59
C GLY A 441 5.42 -1.85 0.14
N PRO A 442 6.49 -2.53 -0.30
CA PRO A 442 6.67 -2.83 -1.71
C PRO A 442 5.68 -3.86 -2.25
N GLY A 443 5.46 -3.84 -3.56
CA GLY A 443 4.59 -4.77 -4.28
C GLY A 443 3.38 -4.07 -4.87
N ASN A 444 2.18 -4.56 -4.58
CA ASN A 444 0.97 -4.02 -5.20
C ASN A 444 0.15 -3.15 -4.24
N GLY A 445 -0.31 -2.00 -4.72
CA GLY A 445 -1.42 -1.26 -4.13
C GLY A 445 -2.76 -1.81 -4.62
N ILE A 446 -3.86 -1.38 -4.01
CA ILE A 446 -5.22 -1.77 -4.45
C ILE A 446 -6.10 -0.55 -4.68
N ILE A 447 -7.16 -0.76 -5.45
CA ILE A 447 -8.27 0.18 -5.61
C ILE A 447 -9.49 -0.48 -5.01
N LEU A 448 -10.16 0.19 -4.08
CA LEU A 448 -11.37 -0.33 -3.45
C LEU A 448 -12.52 -0.35 -4.47
N ARG A 449 -13.19 -1.48 -4.63
CA ARG A 449 -14.28 -1.67 -5.60
C ARG A 449 -15.54 -2.27 -4.97
N ASN A 450 -15.42 -2.94 -3.83
CA ASN A 450 -16.48 -3.77 -3.25
C ASN A 450 -16.95 -3.27 -1.87
N GLN A 451 -16.66 -2.03 -1.51
CA GLN A 451 -17.03 -1.49 -0.20
C GLN A 451 -18.54 -1.37 -0.03
N LEU A 452 -19.01 -1.69 1.18
CA LEU A 452 -20.40 -1.48 1.59
C LEU A 452 -20.77 0.00 1.53
N ASN A 453 -19.87 0.87 2.00
CA ASN A 453 -19.98 2.30 1.79
C ASN A 453 -19.46 2.66 0.40
N GLU A 454 -20.37 2.94 -0.54
CA GLU A 454 -20.00 3.22 -1.93
C GLU A 454 -19.10 4.45 -2.09
N ALA A 455 -19.11 5.39 -1.14
CA ALA A 455 -18.21 6.54 -1.15
C ALA A 455 -16.73 6.14 -0.96
N ASP A 456 -16.46 4.91 -0.51
CA ASP A 456 -15.12 4.35 -0.38
C ASP A 456 -14.64 3.64 -1.65
N ASN A 457 -15.53 3.34 -2.60
CA ASN A 457 -15.13 2.76 -3.89
C ASN A 457 -14.36 3.80 -4.74
N GLY A 458 -13.33 3.33 -5.44
CA GLY A 458 -12.39 4.15 -6.20
C GLY A 458 -11.25 4.72 -5.37
N LYS A 459 -11.21 4.50 -4.05
CA LYS A 459 -10.08 4.89 -3.21
C LYS A 459 -8.85 4.05 -3.53
N LEU A 460 -7.70 4.70 -3.61
CA LEU A 460 -6.41 4.02 -3.67
C LEU A 460 -5.97 3.67 -2.26
N VAL A 461 -5.43 2.48 -2.07
CA VAL A 461 -4.82 2.03 -0.82
C VAL A 461 -3.43 1.49 -1.11
N PHE A 462 -2.45 2.10 -0.45
CA PHE A 462 -1.07 1.65 -0.42
C PHE A 462 -0.68 1.32 1.02
N THR A 463 0.20 0.35 1.19
CA THR A 463 0.74 -0.03 2.49
C THR A 463 2.06 0.70 2.71
N ASN A 464 2.28 1.17 3.94
CA ASN A 464 3.50 1.87 4.33
C ASN A 464 3.91 1.41 5.73
N TYR A 465 5.18 1.60 6.05
CA TYR A 465 5.65 1.35 7.40
C TYR A 465 6.60 2.46 7.83
N ARG A 466 6.68 2.62 9.15
CA ARG A 466 7.43 3.69 9.79
C ARG A 466 8.55 3.12 10.61
N MET A 467 9.70 3.78 10.55
CA MET A 467 10.89 3.45 11.33
C MET A 467 11.41 4.68 12.07
N THR A 468 12.11 4.46 13.17
CA THR A 468 12.94 5.47 13.81
C THR A 468 14.24 5.67 13.02
N PRO A 469 14.93 6.81 13.16
CA PRO A 469 16.24 7.05 12.55
C PRO A 469 17.30 6.02 12.96
N GLN A 470 17.12 5.35 14.10
CA GLN A 470 17.98 4.26 14.58
C GLN A 470 17.66 2.91 13.92
N GLY A 471 16.73 2.88 12.96
CA GLY A 471 16.35 1.67 12.23
C GLY A 471 15.40 0.74 13.00
N ARG A 472 14.71 1.23 14.04
CA ARG A 472 13.67 0.43 14.74
C ARG A 472 12.31 0.65 14.11
N HIS A 473 11.58 -0.43 13.84
CA HIS A 473 10.20 -0.38 13.37
C HIS A 473 9.27 0.25 14.41
N VAL A 474 8.45 1.21 13.97
CA VAL A 474 7.41 1.86 14.76
C VAL A 474 6.07 1.19 14.51
N GLY A 475 5.68 1.06 13.24
CA GLY A 475 4.42 0.43 12.87
C GLY A 475 4.12 0.48 11.38
N VAL A 476 3.04 -0.18 10.99
CA VAL A 476 2.52 -0.28 9.63
C VAL A 476 1.21 0.50 9.56
N TYR A 477 0.98 1.22 8.47
CA TYR A 477 -0.28 1.95 8.22
C TYR A 477 -0.65 1.89 6.74
N PHE A 478 -1.90 2.24 6.44
CA PHE A 478 -2.37 2.39 5.06
C PHE A 478 -2.34 3.87 4.69
N MET A 479 -1.70 4.17 3.56
CA MET A 479 -1.83 5.44 2.88
C MET A 479 -2.99 5.33 1.90
N THR A 480 -3.98 6.22 2.04
CA THR A 480 -5.19 6.21 1.22
C THR A 480 -5.32 7.50 0.43
N ARG A 481 -5.76 7.39 -0.83
CA ARG A 481 -6.17 8.54 -1.64
C ARG A 481 -7.65 8.44 -1.93
N ASP A 482 -8.42 9.45 -1.56
CA ASP A 482 -9.83 9.49 -1.88
C ASP A 482 -10.11 9.94 -3.32
N LYS A 483 -11.39 9.91 -3.71
CA LYS A 483 -11.85 10.26 -5.06
C LYS A 483 -11.65 11.74 -5.39
N ASP A 484 -11.58 12.59 -4.38
CA ASP A 484 -11.37 14.03 -4.51
C ASP A 484 -9.86 14.33 -4.66
N GLY A 485 -9.03 13.31 -4.45
CA GLY A 485 -7.60 13.33 -4.68
C GLY A 485 -6.77 13.54 -3.41
N ASP A 486 -7.43 13.65 -2.25
CA ASP A 486 -6.80 13.90 -0.97
C ASP A 486 -6.17 12.63 -0.38
N TRP A 487 -4.98 12.81 0.18
CA TRP A 487 -4.20 11.75 0.81
C TRP A 487 -4.37 11.76 2.33
N ARG A 488 -4.50 10.57 2.93
CA ARG A 488 -4.61 10.37 4.38
C ARG A 488 -3.91 9.09 4.80
N SER A 489 -3.20 9.14 5.92
CA SER A 489 -2.72 7.95 6.62
C SER A 489 -3.77 7.42 7.58
N SER A 490 -3.95 6.11 7.64
CA SER A 490 -4.71 5.45 8.70
C SER A 490 -3.98 5.52 10.06
N LYS A 491 -4.64 5.04 11.12
CA LYS A 491 -3.93 4.63 12.34
C LYS A 491 -2.95 3.48 12.02
N PHE A 492 -1.98 3.22 12.90
CA PHE A 492 -1.18 2.01 12.77
C PHE A 492 -2.07 0.77 12.86
N VAL A 493 -1.93 -0.09 11.85
CA VAL A 493 -2.53 -1.41 11.77
C VAL A 493 -1.86 -2.38 12.74
N ALA A 494 -0.54 -2.24 12.85
CA ALA A 494 0.30 -3.01 13.74
C ALA A 494 1.50 -2.17 14.17
N THR A 495 1.96 -2.36 15.40
CA THR A 495 3.09 -1.60 15.96
C THR A 495 4.21 -2.55 16.37
N ASN A 496 5.46 -2.08 16.23
CA ASN A 496 6.69 -2.79 16.60
C ASN A 496 6.87 -4.13 15.84
N GLN A 497 8.09 -4.44 15.37
CA GLN A 497 8.42 -5.73 14.71
C GLN A 497 7.72 -6.05 13.37
N TYR A 498 6.82 -5.19 12.88
CA TYR A 498 6.16 -5.31 11.57
C TYR A 498 6.70 -4.28 10.57
N SER A 499 6.72 -4.66 9.30
CA SER A 499 7.16 -3.79 8.21
C SER A 499 6.34 -3.97 6.92
N GLU A 500 6.99 -4.41 5.83
CA GLU A 500 6.38 -4.61 4.51
C GLU A 500 5.08 -5.40 4.63
N THR A 501 4.03 -4.91 4.00
CA THR A 501 2.66 -5.44 4.15
C THR A 501 2.00 -5.44 2.79
N SER A 502 1.17 -6.43 2.51
CA SER A 502 0.39 -6.48 1.27
C SER A 502 -1.07 -6.76 1.60
N VAL A 503 -1.96 -6.23 0.78
CA VAL A 503 -3.40 -6.19 1.03
C VAL A 503 -4.16 -6.58 -0.22
N VAL A 504 -5.29 -7.26 -0.02
CA VAL A 504 -6.29 -7.55 -1.06
C VAL A 504 -7.68 -7.19 -0.54
N GLU A 505 -8.59 -6.88 -1.48
CA GLU A 505 -10.01 -6.66 -1.18
C GLU A 505 -10.81 -7.89 -1.62
N GLN A 506 -11.65 -8.41 -0.72
CA GLN A 506 -12.58 -9.50 -1.01
C GLN A 506 -13.86 -8.97 -1.67
N SER A 507 -14.65 -9.87 -2.26
CA SER A 507 -15.90 -9.49 -2.96
C SER A 507 -16.98 -8.86 -2.06
N ASP A 508 -16.86 -8.97 -0.75
CA ASP A 508 -17.73 -8.30 0.24
C ASP A 508 -17.16 -6.97 0.76
N GLY A 509 -16.03 -6.52 0.22
CA GLY A 509 -15.33 -5.29 0.64
C GLY A 509 -14.38 -5.48 1.81
N THR A 510 -14.28 -6.68 2.40
CA THR A 510 -13.30 -6.95 3.46
C THR A 510 -11.89 -6.82 2.90
N LEU A 511 -11.05 -6.02 3.56
CA LEU A 511 -9.62 -5.99 3.30
C LEU A 511 -8.95 -7.07 4.14
N VAL A 512 -8.14 -7.91 3.51
CA VAL A 512 -7.27 -8.89 4.18
C VAL A 512 -5.83 -8.56 3.85
N PHE A 513 -4.98 -8.48 4.88
CA PHE A 513 -3.58 -8.12 4.69
C PHE A 513 -2.63 -9.02 5.48
N VAL A 514 -1.44 -9.21 4.90
CA VAL A 514 -0.35 -10.02 5.45
C VAL A 514 0.82 -9.10 5.81
N LEU A 515 1.43 -9.32 6.97
CA LEU A 515 2.52 -8.46 7.45
C LEU A 515 3.83 -9.23 7.59
N ARG A 516 4.89 -8.70 6.98
CA ARG A 516 6.27 -9.07 7.28
C ARG A 516 6.55 -8.82 8.75
N ASN A 517 7.17 -9.79 9.41
CA ASN A 517 7.50 -9.69 10.82
C ASN A 517 8.73 -10.53 11.23
N GLY A 518 9.27 -10.21 12.39
CA GLY A 518 10.36 -10.96 13.04
C GLY A 518 9.90 -12.11 13.95
N LEU A 519 8.59 -12.38 14.05
CA LEU A 519 8.03 -13.40 14.94
C LEU A 519 8.12 -14.82 14.35
N GLY A 520 8.39 -14.93 13.05
CA GLY A 520 8.44 -16.23 12.34
C GLY A 520 7.05 -16.85 12.11
N LYS A 521 5.99 -16.06 12.23
CA LYS A 521 4.59 -16.48 12.08
C LYS A 521 3.93 -15.73 10.92
N LEU A 522 2.98 -16.38 10.24
CA LEU A 522 2.11 -15.65 9.31
C LEU A 522 1.18 -14.75 10.13
N ALA A 523 1.29 -13.43 9.94
CA ALA A 523 0.48 -12.45 10.64
C ALA A 523 -0.58 -11.90 9.68
N ILE A 524 -1.85 -12.05 10.04
CA ILE A 524 -3.01 -11.64 9.23
C ILE A 524 -3.81 -10.59 9.99
N GLY A 525 -4.28 -9.57 9.29
CA GLY A 525 -5.30 -8.69 9.80
C GLY A 525 -6.39 -8.39 8.78
N TYR A 526 -7.46 -7.78 9.29
CA TYR A 526 -8.69 -7.51 8.58
C TYR A 526 -9.11 -6.06 8.74
N SER A 527 -9.80 -5.54 7.74
CA SER A 527 -10.54 -4.28 7.83
C SER A 527 -11.89 -4.46 7.13
N TYR A 528 -12.98 -4.17 7.82
CA TYR A 528 -14.34 -4.32 7.29
C TYR A 528 -14.95 -2.99 6.82
N ASP A 529 -14.19 -1.90 6.85
CA ASP A 529 -14.69 -0.53 6.66
C ASP A 529 -13.80 0.34 5.75
N GLY A 530 -13.10 -0.31 4.81
CA GLY A 530 -12.26 0.38 3.81
C GLY A 530 -10.95 0.92 4.37
N GLY A 531 -10.42 0.34 5.45
CA GLY A 531 -9.12 0.67 6.03
C GLY A 531 -9.19 1.75 7.11
N ARG A 532 -10.35 1.95 7.76
CA ARG A 532 -10.48 2.91 8.87
C ARG A 532 -10.18 2.25 10.21
N THR A 533 -10.64 1.01 10.40
CA THR A 533 -10.37 0.19 11.60
C THR A 533 -9.73 -1.13 11.20
N PHE A 534 -8.92 -1.69 12.10
CA PHE A 534 -8.13 -2.89 11.86
C PHE A 534 -8.33 -3.89 12.99
N THR A 535 -8.62 -5.13 12.62
CA THR A 535 -8.97 -6.18 13.57
C THR A 535 -8.33 -7.52 13.20
N ASN A 536 -8.40 -8.48 14.11
CA ASN A 536 -8.28 -9.89 13.77
C ASN A 536 -9.62 -10.43 13.22
N LYS A 537 -9.68 -11.72 12.87
CA LYS A 537 -10.90 -12.38 12.36
C LYS A 537 -12.05 -12.35 13.36
N ALA A 538 -11.74 -12.35 14.65
CA ALA A 538 -12.71 -12.22 15.74
C ALA A 538 -13.23 -10.78 15.94
N LYS A 539 -12.82 -9.82 15.09
CA LYS A 539 -13.21 -8.40 15.12
C LYS A 539 -12.74 -7.65 16.37
N GLU A 540 -11.64 -8.09 16.97
CA GLU A 540 -10.98 -7.38 18.05
C GLU A 540 -10.05 -6.30 17.49
N GLU A 541 -10.33 -5.02 17.78
CA GLU A 541 -9.55 -3.88 17.27
C GLU A 541 -8.09 -3.91 17.75
N GLY A 542 -7.17 -3.60 16.83
CA GLY A 542 -5.73 -3.51 17.12
C GLY A 542 -5.02 -4.85 17.31
N LYS A 543 -5.70 -5.97 17.04
CA LYS A 543 -5.12 -7.32 17.07
C LYS A 543 -4.93 -7.89 15.67
N LEU A 544 -4.01 -8.85 15.58
CA LEU A 544 -3.75 -9.67 14.39
C LEU A 544 -3.91 -11.15 14.76
N ASP A 545 -4.25 -11.97 13.78
CA ASP A 545 -4.15 -13.42 13.90
C ASP A 545 -2.75 -13.89 13.51
N HIS A 546 -2.21 -14.87 14.24
CA HIS A 546 -0.89 -15.45 13.99
C HIS A 546 -0.97 -16.95 13.77
N TYR A 547 -0.37 -17.41 12.68
CA TYR A 547 -0.43 -18.81 12.26
C TYR A 547 0.97 -19.41 12.10
N ASP A 548 1.15 -20.63 12.63
CA ASP A 548 2.41 -21.38 12.60
C ASP A 548 2.36 -22.65 11.74
N ASN A 549 1.16 -23.08 11.33
CA ASN A 549 0.90 -24.30 10.56
C ASN A 549 1.41 -24.24 9.12
N MET A 550 1.64 -23.04 8.58
CA MET A 550 2.16 -22.84 7.23
C MET A 550 3.69 -22.67 7.27
N ASN A 551 4.38 -23.43 6.44
CA ASN A 551 5.83 -23.34 6.30
C ASN A 551 6.23 -22.15 5.40
N ILE A 552 6.12 -20.95 5.96
CA ILE A 552 6.39 -19.68 5.26
C ILE A 552 7.38 -18.84 6.07
N LEU A 553 8.40 -18.29 5.40
CA LEU A 553 9.30 -17.31 5.97
C LEU A 553 8.61 -15.95 6.11
N ALA A 554 8.18 -15.61 7.33
CA ALA A 554 7.49 -14.36 7.62
C ALA A 554 8.32 -13.07 7.42
N SER A 555 9.62 -13.18 7.13
CA SER A 555 10.50 -12.03 6.86
C SER A 555 10.49 -11.58 5.40
N VAL A 556 9.74 -12.25 4.51
CA VAL A 556 9.46 -11.85 3.12
C VAL A 556 8.04 -12.27 2.74
N LEU A 557 7.11 -11.31 2.64
CA LEU A 557 5.67 -11.57 2.50
C LEU A 557 4.97 -10.47 1.68
N GLN A 558 5.07 -10.52 0.35
CA GLN A 558 4.38 -9.56 -0.54
C GLN A 558 3.40 -10.22 -1.51
N GLY A 559 3.55 -11.53 -1.74
CA GLY A 559 2.73 -12.26 -2.69
C GLY A 559 1.40 -12.68 -2.08
N ILE A 560 0.37 -11.84 -2.23
CA ILE A 560 -1.02 -12.19 -1.91
C ILE A 560 -1.93 -11.84 -3.09
N GLU A 561 -2.90 -12.70 -3.39
CA GLU A 561 -3.95 -12.42 -4.36
C GLU A 561 -5.27 -13.07 -3.92
N TYR A 562 -6.38 -12.44 -4.29
CA TYR A 562 -7.74 -12.90 -3.99
C TYR A 562 -8.48 -13.30 -5.27
N PHE A 563 -9.30 -14.35 -5.17
CA PHE A 563 -10.28 -14.66 -6.18
C PHE A 563 -11.50 -15.36 -5.58
N ARG A 564 -12.62 -15.31 -6.31
CA ARG A 564 -13.84 -16.06 -5.98
C ARG A 564 -14.06 -17.13 -7.03
N TYR A 565 -14.35 -18.35 -6.59
CA TYR A 565 -14.62 -19.47 -7.51
C TYR A 565 -15.69 -20.40 -6.95
N LYS A 566 -16.69 -20.73 -7.78
CA LYS A 566 -17.84 -21.59 -7.41
C LYS A 566 -18.53 -21.22 -6.08
N GLY A 567 -18.58 -19.92 -5.74
CA GLY A 567 -19.25 -19.39 -4.53
C GLY A 567 -18.41 -19.41 -3.25
N ASP A 568 -17.15 -19.83 -3.33
CA ASP A 568 -16.17 -19.79 -2.26
C ASP A 568 -15.11 -18.71 -2.52
N ASP A 569 -14.60 -18.14 -1.44
CA ASP A 569 -13.53 -17.13 -1.45
C ASP A 569 -12.19 -17.84 -1.29
N TYR A 570 -11.20 -17.46 -2.10
CA TYR A 570 -9.86 -18.03 -2.03
C TYR A 570 -8.82 -16.92 -1.95
N LEU A 571 -7.81 -17.15 -1.11
CA LEU A 571 -6.60 -16.36 -1.04
C LEU A 571 -5.41 -17.22 -1.44
N LEU A 572 -4.49 -16.61 -2.17
CA LEU A 572 -3.21 -17.20 -2.52
C LEU A 572 -2.12 -16.46 -1.76
N ILE A 573 -1.15 -17.20 -1.23
CA ILE A 573 0.07 -16.63 -0.66
C ILE A 573 1.28 -17.25 -1.35
N SER A 574 2.16 -16.43 -1.92
CA SER A 574 3.48 -16.83 -2.40
C SER A 574 4.58 -16.32 -1.49
N ALA A 575 5.38 -17.24 -0.96
CA ALA A 575 6.47 -16.92 -0.05
C ALA A 575 7.50 -18.06 -0.01
N PRO A 576 8.75 -17.78 0.36
CA PRO A 576 9.72 -18.84 0.58
C PRO A 576 9.48 -19.60 1.90
N THR A 577 10.12 -20.75 2.08
CA THR A 577 9.96 -21.57 3.31
C THR A 577 10.80 -21.08 4.48
N LYS A 578 10.37 -21.45 5.71
CA LYS A 578 11.14 -21.14 6.93
C LYS A 578 12.51 -21.80 6.92
N GLU A 579 12.61 -23.06 6.49
CA GLU A 579 13.87 -23.82 6.50
C GLU A 579 14.79 -23.45 5.34
N GLY A 580 14.23 -23.06 4.20
CA GLY A 580 14.97 -22.59 3.03
C GLY A 580 15.51 -21.17 3.20
N GLY A 581 14.88 -20.37 4.06
CA GLY A 581 15.18 -18.95 4.14
C GLY A 581 14.68 -18.25 2.87
N ARG A 582 15.59 -17.71 2.06
CA ARG A 582 15.29 -16.95 0.83
C ARG A 582 15.37 -17.82 -0.44
N THR A 583 14.96 -19.08 -0.30
CA THR A 583 14.89 -20.13 -1.32
C THR A 583 13.60 -20.94 -1.11
N HIS A 584 13.32 -21.94 -1.97
CA HIS A 584 12.12 -22.77 -1.88
C HIS A 584 10.81 -21.96 -1.88
N GLY A 585 10.50 -21.27 -2.98
CA GLY A 585 9.22 -20.58 -3.08
C GLY A 585 8.05 -21.54 -3.05
N GLN A 586 6.98 -21.21 -2.35
CA GLN A 586 5.75 -22.01 -2.32
C GLN A 586 4.54 -21.15 -2.62
N LEU A 587 3.53 -21.76 -3.24
CA LEU A 587 2.19 -21.19 -3.38
C LEU A 587 1.24 -21.94 -2.46
N TRP A 588 0.56 -21.18 -1.60
CA TRP A 588 -0.43 -21.67 -0.67
C TRP A 588 -1.81 -21.17 -1.07
N LEU A 589 -2.79 -22.06 -0.99
CA LEU A 589 -4.21 -21.76 -1.18
C LEU A 589 -4.91 -21.77 0.17
N ILE A 590 -5.69 -20.74 0.44
CA ILE A 590 -6.48 -20.57 1.65
C ILE A 590 -7.93 -20.38 1.21
N LYS A 591 -8.84 -21.17 1.76
CA LYS A 591 -10.27 -21.10 1.43
C LYS A 591 -10.99 -20.36 2.56
N ASN A 592 -11.86 -19.40 2.22
CA ASN A 592 -12.75 -18.70 3.14
C ASN A 592 -12.04 -18.15 4.40
N ASN A 593 -10.85 -17.59 4.23
CA ASN A 593 -10.01 -17.06 5.32
C ASN A 593 -9.69 -18.10 6.42
N ASP A 594 -9.66 -19.39 6.10
CA ASP A 594 -9.28 -20.47 7.00
C ASP A 594 -7.76 -20.75 6.92
N PHE A 595 -6.99 -19.85 7.52
CA PHE A 595 -5.52 -19.94 7.53
C PHE A 595 -4.98 -21.12 8.34
N GLU A 596 -5.77 -21.71 9.25
CA GLU A 596 -5.39 -22.93 9.98
C GLU A 596 -5.32 -24.16 9.06
N ASN A 597 -6.09 -24.16 7.97
CA ASN A 597 -6.18 -25.27 7.02
C ASN A 597 -5.67 -24.90 5.61
N GLY A 598 -4.76 -23.92 5.52
CA GLY A 598 -4.09 -23.57 4.26
C GLY A 598 -3.37 -24.77 3.64
N LYS A 599 -3.43 -24.90 2.31
CA LYS A 599 -2.86 -26.02 1.55
C LYS A 599 -1.75 -25.54 0.63
N LYS A 600 -0.54 -26.12 0.71
CA LYS A 600 0.49 -25.95 -0.32
C LYS A 600 -0.01 -26.59 -1.61
N ILE A 601 -0.04 -25.83 -2.70
CA ILE A 601 -0.53 -26.30 -4.01
C ILE A 601 0.54 -26.28 -5.09
N TYR A 602 1.63 -25.53 -4.89
CA TYR A 602 2.71 -25.43 -5.85
C TYR A 602 4.05 -25.09 -5.17
N GLU A 603 5.15 -25.45 -5.81
CA GLU A 603 6.52 -25.10 -5.40
C GLU A 603 7.24 -24.44 -6.58
N PHE A 604 7.68 -23.21 -6.37
CA PHE A 604 8.40 -22.43 -7.35
C PHE A 604 9.87 -22.83 -7.37
N ASN A 605 10.35 -23.25 -8.55
CA ASN A 605 11.71 -23.74 -8.77
C ASN A 605 12.05 -25.04 -8.00
N GLY A 606 13.23 -25.60 -8.27
CA GLY A 606 13.79 -26.66 -7.44
C GLY A 606 14.35 -26.12 -6.12
N ALA A 607 14.53 -27.02 -5.15
CA ALA A 607 14.92 -26.73 -3.77
C ALA A 607 16.00 -25.64 -3.58
N ASN A 608 17.06 -25.66 -4.39
CA ASN A 608 18.22 -24.80 -4.17
C ASN A 608 18.13 -23.42 -4.83
N ASN A 609 17.03 -23.13 -5.53
CA ASN A 609 16.90 -21.89 -6.29
C ASN A 609 16.39 -20.75 -5.39
N LYS A 610 16.97 -19.57 -5.59
CA LYS A 610 16.59 -18.33 -4.92
C LYS A 610 15.09 -18.03 -5.15
N PHE A 611 14.41 -17.64 -4.07
CA PHE A 611 13.05 -17.14 -4.06
C PHE A 611 12.92 -16.13 -2.91
N GLU A 612 12.85 -14.84 -3.23
CA GLU A 612 12.69 -13.78 -2.23
C GLU A 612 11.34 -13.08 -2.40
N TYR A 613 11.38 -11.80 -2.77
CA TYR A 613 10.20 -10.99 -3.01
C TYR A 613 9.41 -11.56 -4.18
N SER A 614 8.10 -11.62 -4.03
CA SER A 614 7.19 -12.12 -5.06
C SER A 614 5.90 -11.34 -5.03
N THR A 615 5.27 -11.22 -6.20
CA THR A 615 3.93 -10.66 -6.33
C THR A 615 3.07 -11.57 -7.20
N LEU A 616 1.77 -11.55 -6.91
CA LEU A 616 0.76 -12.35 -7.58
C LEU A 616 -0.19 -11.45 -8.35
N LYS A 617 -0.69 -11.93 -9.49
CA LYS A 617 -1.80 -11.29 -10.19
C LYS A 617 -2.76 -12.29 -10.80
N LEU A 618 -4.03 -12.20 -10.43
CA LEU A 618 -5.09 -12.96 -11.09
C LEU A 618 -5.20 -12.52 -12.57
N ILE A 619 -5.04 -13.48 -13.47
CA ILE A 619 -5.26 -13.26 -14.91
C ILE A 619 -6.73 -13.46 -15.23
N ASP A 620 -7.30 -14.62 -14.92
CA ASP A 620 -8.69 -14.90 -15.25
C ASP A 620 -9.31 -15.94 -14.32
N VAL A 621 -10.63 -15.96 -14.26
CA VAL A 621 -11.45 -17.00 -13.61
C VAL A 621 -12.32 -17.64 -14.68
N GLU A 622 -12.01 -18.88 -15.02
CA GLU A 622 -12.68 -19.69 -16.04
C GLU A 622 -13.61 -20.73 -15.36
N GLU A 623 -14.44 -21.43 -16.13
CA GLU A 623 -15.31 -22.48 -15.57
C GLU A 623 -14.55 -23.66 -14.98
N ASP A 624 -13.36 -23.97 -15.52
CA ASP A 624 -12.52 -25.09 -15.13
C ASP A 624 -11.39 -24.71 -14.15
N GLY A 625 -11.33 -23.45 -13.70
CA GLY A 625 -10.29 -23.00 -12.78
C GLY A 625 -9.93 -21.52 -12.89
N ILE A 626 -8.69 -21.18 -12.56
CA ILE A 626 -8.15 -19.82 -12.69
C ILE A 626 -6.82 -19.81 -13.43
N GLN A 627 -6.49 -18.67 -14.02
CA GLN A 627 -5.14 -18.35 -14.48
C GLN A 627 -4.51 -17.29 -13.58
N LEU A 628 -3.25 -17.49 -13.19
CA LEU A 628 -2.53 -16.66 -12.24
C LEU A 628 -1.12 -16.37 -12.75
N ALA A 629 -0.67 -15.12 -12.65
CA ALA A 629 0.73 -14.76 -12.82
C ALA A 629 1.44 -14.64 -11.47
N THR A 630 2.66 -15.13 -11.40
CA THR A 630 3.62 -14.88 -10.31
C THR A 630 4.85 -14.20 -10.89
N PHE A 631 5.27 -13.09 -10.29
CA PHE A 631 6.49 -12.38 -10.66
C PHE A 631 7.41 -12.27 -9.44
N TYR A 632 8.58 -12.89 -9.50
CA TYR A 632 9.39 -13.14 -8.30
C TYR A 632 10.90 -13.11 -8.52
N GLU A 633 11.63 -12.74 -7.46
CA GLU A 633 13.09 -12.74 -7.42
C GLU A 633 13.62 -14.17 -7.47
N ALA A 634 14.47 -14.44 -8.45
CA ALA A 634 15.03 -15.74 -8.71
C ALA A 634 16.50 -15.64 -9.15
N ARG A 635 17.13 -16.81 -9.29
CA ARG A 635 18.39 -16.98 -10.00
C ARG A 635 18.15 -17.98 -11.12
N THR A 636 18.71 -17.70 -12.30
CA THR A 636 18.87 -18.75 -13.30
C THR A 636 19.90 -19.79 -12.84
N PRO A 637 19.87 -21.01 -13.39
CA PRO A 637 20.95 -21.98 -13.21
C PRO A 637 22.33 -21.41 -13.56
N GLU A 638 22.42 -20.57 -14.60
CA GLU A 638 23.69 -19.96 -15.02
C GLU A 638 24.23 -18.93 -14.02
N ASN A 639 23.37 -18.37 -13.18
CA ASN A 639 23.72 -17.38 -12.15
C ASN A 639 23.74 -17.98 -10.73
N GLU A 640 23.62 -19.30 -10.59
CA GLU A 640 23.70 -19.97 -9.30
C GLU A 640 25.06 -19.67 -8.62
N GLY A 641 25.03 -19.34 -7.32
CA GLY A 641 26.24 -18.94 -6.58
C GLY A 641 26.74 -17.51 -6.83
N THR A 642 26.17 -16.76 -7.77
CA THR A 642 26.51 -15.34 -8.00
C THR A 642 25.66 -14.40 -7.14
N GLU A 643 26.05 -13.12 -7.07
CA GLU A 643 25.23 -12.06 -6.47
C GLU A 643 24.13 -11.53 -7.41
N ASN A 644 23.99 -12.10 -8.61
CA ASN A 644 23.01 -11.61 -9.58
C ASN A 644 21.61 -12.08 -9.17
N ILE A 645 20.68 -11.12 -9.11
CA ILE A 645 19.25 -11.38 -8.89
C ILE A 645 18.52 -11.01 -10.17
N GLU A 646 17.72 -11.95 -10.62
CA GLU A 646 16.93 -11.89 -11.84
C GLU A 646 15.46 -12.16 -11.51
N MET A 647 14.59 -12.03 -12.49
CA MET A 647 13.15 -12.02 -12.23
C MET A 647 12.42 -12.98 -13.13
N ALA A 648 11.76 -13.96 -12.53
CA ALA A 648 10.94 -14.92 -13.24
C ALA A 648 9.49 -14.43 -13.29
N LEU A 649 8.92 -14.42 -14.50
CA LEU A 649 7.48 -14.42 -14.71
C LEU A 649 7.05 -15.87 -14.95
N GLU A 650 6.12 -16.34 -14.13
CA GLU A 650 5.52 -17.66 -14.25
C GLU A 650 3.99 -17.54 -14.29
N ILE A 651 3.35 -18.21 -15.25
CA ILE A 651 1.88 -18.25 -15.38
C ILE A 651 1.42 -19.67 -15.09
N LEU A 652 0.48 -19.77 -14.15
CA LEU A 652 -0.08 -21.02 -13.67
C LEU A 652 -1.57 -21.10 -14.04
N LYS A 653 -2.05 -22.28 -14.42
CA LYS A 653 -3.47 -22.63 -14.49
C LYS A 653 -3.80 -23.54 -13.32
N LEU A 654 -4.72 -23.13 -12.46
CA LEU A 654 -5.13 -23.86 -11.27
C LEU A 654 -6.55 -24.39 -11.47
N LYS A 655 -6.76 -25.69 -11.33
CA LYS A 655 -8.11 -26.30 -11.31
C LYS A 655 -8.46 -26.72 -9.90
N ILE A 656 -9.71 -26.46 -9.50
CA ILE A 656 -10.26 -26.73 -8.18
C ILE A 656 -11.55 -27.53 -8.36
N ASP A 657 -11.50 -28.79 -7.94
CA ASP A 657 -12.60 -29.75 -8.05
C ASP A 657 -13.20 -30.11 -6.68
#